data_AF-A0A926AN30-F1
#
_entry.id   AF-A0A926AN30-F1
#
_cell.length_a   1.000
_cell.length_b   1.000
_cell.length_c   1.000
_cell.angle_alpha   90.00
_cell.angle_beta   90.00
_cell.angle_gamma   90.00
#
_symmetry.space_group_name_H-M   'P 1'
#
loop_
_entity.id
_entity.type
_entity.pdbx_description
1 polymer ?
#
loop_
_entity_poly.entity_id
_entity_poly.type
_entity_poly.pdbx_seq_one_letter_code
_entity_poly.pdbx_strand_id
1 'polypeptide(L)'
;PLSHPPVAPPTVGPIPAVLARRDRATFQVLQRSTLEQLLRELDLIQSGFADKDLLPRTLPDRQAAFLIKGEIDERQVDGKFTIVVRGELRHAASAKVRTSFEFECLPTELEDQLTVRVDELAKHLGVADASHLRTDAGRPDKMSEADSLKSLALRDLHRFRRQCPIDFSHRAFAMPGEAWLRGVSRLARPETPLGLALLRKSIDRLETALFIHPDDAEAAYALGFCFSIHQPGVYRPDRADELLRRAAAAKPDSHLAALALVVLSELAFDDQDGRFDPLPKGSVQNPQTLQASRDAAAERLWLAFEKTPVPFRDNRWPLILELRAPLQRTPEQTAAMLEKLIPITEQAEKKHRQPLAGVVQSLAVQLSSPMLKRPDLKARGVESMRRLADGPDAELADVGRQGLATICERNSEFLEAAKLYEASAATLATATSVQDRIKHDMQLVKAATNYRRGKQPDRALKLLQSYEPIAANNSLVVGRHGYELGLCHEALEEPQKALVAYLRATEASPYYIVPNTDIVQKIIKLGGVPLREDRDVDVKYVTGENNQPLRTTALATDGRRLFLGGVKFNSTANGSATSVRRFYGGVGVAAFDPDSRTWQSLNTDLEVACLRIRDRELWVGTYDRGLWRYELDAKKWTSFGTDQGLPDPHVESIAFRANDVFVGVGSAAAGGLIRLDEQGKVHLFNELQAPTDAPTHLVVTDKELLVRTLRTIHKWSWESKSWTLHPDEPNRLVAISSRLFAGRNGVWASNYGRELIRWNADEQANQLFKPAWYFAPTIKAGYLVNFVAQHGDEVWFGGTAWSDFISSSLYRIHLKTGAFHKFTPADGFETTHVHGISDGLWLGDRLWLATSQGLCVVTPRDGLPPKVRVVPTREMP
;
A
#
# COMPACT_ATOMS: atom_id res chain seq x y z
N PRO A 1 -24.72 46.33 -9.34
CA PRO A 1 -24.38 47.78 -9.37
C PRO A 1 -23.05 48.02 -8.62
N LEU A 2 -21.94 48.45 -9.21
CA LEU A 2 -21.62 49.15 -10.44
C LEU A 2 -20.19 48.75 -10.85
N SER A 3 -19.90 48.93 -12.13
CA SER A 3 -18.71 48.52 -12.89
C SER A 3 -17.68 49.64 -13.11
N HIS A 4 -16.40 49.24 -13.17
CA HIS A 4 -15.20 49.89 -13.79
C HIS A 4 -14.65 51.21 -13.19
N PRO A 5 -13.38 51.62 -13.45
CA PRO A 5 -12.29 51.05 -14.30
C PRO A 5 -10.87 51.00 -13.64
N PRO A 6 -9.80 50.53 -14.35
CA PRO A 6 -8.40 50.67 -13.91
C PRO A 6 -7.63 51.78 -14.69
N VAL A 7 -6.66 52.44 -14.03
CA VAL A 7 -5.71 53.40 -14.63
C VAL A 7 -4.28 53.15 -14.09
N ALA A 8 -3.31 53.23 -15.01
CA ALA A 8 -1.86 52.96 -14.91
C ALA A 8 -1.05 53.97 -14.05
N PRO A 9 0.26 53.76 -13.81
CA PRO A 9 1.33 54.47 -14.60
C PRO A 9 2.73 53.76 -14.58
N PRO A 10 3.88 54.37 -14.99
CA PRO A 10 4.19 55.33 -16.05
C PRO A 10 5.34 54.89 -17.01
N THR A 11 5.52 55.65 -18.09
CA THR A 11 6.64 55.67 -19.04
C THR A 11 7.75 56.65 -18.62
N VAL A 12 9.03 56.32 -18.91
CA VAL A 12 10.15 57.28 -19.08
C VAL A 12 11.10 56.75 -20.19
N GLY A 13 11.42 57.58 -21.20
CA GLY A 13 12.53 57.40 -22.17
C GLY A 13 13.63 58.47 -21.93
N PRO A 14 14.58 58.78 -22.87
CA PRO A 14 15.04 58.11 -24.10
C PRO A 14 16.61 57.93 -24.26
N ILE A 15 17.03 56.94 -25.08
CA ILE A 15 18.01 56.89 -26.23
C ILE A 15 19.16 57.96 -26.29
N PRO A 16 20.46 57.70 -26.65
CA PRO A 16 20.88 57.06 -27.93
C PRO A 16 22.25 56.34 -28.08
N ALA A 17 22.35 55.46 -29.09
CA ALA A 17 23.37 55.52 -30.16
C ALA A 17 23.05 54.53 -31.29
N VAL A 18 23.08 55.01 -32.54
CA VAL A 18 22.86 54.27 -33.79
C VAL A 18 24.10 54.41 -34.68
N LEU A 19 24.33 53.37 -35.50
CA LEU A 19 25.06 53.25 -36.78
C LEU A 19 26.28 52.30 -36.68
N ALA A 20 26.58 51.37 -37.59
CA ALA A 20 25.90 50.68 -38.69
C ALA A 20 26.94 49.73 -39.31
N ARG A 21 26.55 48.49 -39.70
CA ARG A 21 27.07 47.62 -40.80
C ARG A 21 28.60 47.31 -40.86
N ARG A 22 29.10 46.19 -41.39
CA ARG A 22 28.65 44.89 -41.95
C ARG A 22 29.98 44.13 -42.07
N ASP A 23 30.03 42.85 -41.73
CA ASP A 23 30.70 41.89 -42.62
C ASP A 23 30.30 40.43 -42.34
N ARG A 24 30.39 39.66 -43.42
CA ARG A 24 29.71 38.41 -43.76
C ARG A 24 29.99 37.25 -42.80
N ALA A 25 28.95 36.56 -42.34
CA ALA A 25 29.06 35.24 -41.73
C ALA A 25 28.56 34.15 -42.68
N THR A 26 29.48 33.28 -43.07
CA THR A 26 29.31 32.00 -43.77
C THR A 26 28.34 31.08 -43.03
N PHE A 27 27.42 30.44 -43.77
CA PHE A 27 26.51 29.42 -43.25
C PHE A 27 27.27 28.12 -42.96
N GLN A 28 27.16 27.61 -41.73
CA GLN A 28 27.56 26.26 -41.37
C GLN A 28 26.27 25.42 -41.25
N VAL A 29 26.06 24.49 -42.19
CA VAL A 29 24.99 23.50 -42.10
C VAL A 29 25.48 22.40 -41.16
N LEU A 30 24.87 22.28 -39.98
CA LEU A 30 25.10 21.14 -39.10
C LEU A 30 24.34 19.93 -39.66
N GLN A 31 25.06 19.07 -40.37
CA GLN A 31 24.65 17.69 -40.62
C GLN A 31 24.53 16.99 -39.25
N ARG A 32 23.31 16.57 -38.87
CA ARG A 32 23.08 15.78 -37.65
C ARG A 32 22.56 14.39 -38.02
N SER A 33 23.00 13.39 -37.25
CA SER A 33 23.20 12.03 -37.75
C SER A 33 22.10 10.99 -37.46
N THR A 34 21.04 11.25 -36.68
CA THR A 34 19.85 10.35 -36.63
C THR A 34 18.55 11.05 -36.21
N LEU A 35 17.40 10.61 -36.76
CA LEU A 35 16.04 11.02 -36.36
C LEU A 35 15.77 10.81 -34.86
N GLU A 36 16.45 9.86 -34.24
CA GLU A 36 16.36 9.56 -32.81
C GLU A 36 16.84 10.73 -31.92
N GLN A 37 17.91 11.43 -32.31
CA GLN A 37 18.39 12.61 -31.55
C GLN A 37 17.43 13.80 -31.70
N LEU A 38 16.89 14.01 -32.90
CA LEU A 38 15.91 15.08 -33.15
C LEU A 38 14.62 14.86 -32.34
N LEU A 39 14.14 13.61 -32.25
CA LEU A 39 12.95 13.27 -31.47
C LEU A 39 13.19 13.40 -29.96
N ARG A 40 14.39 13.07 -29.44
CA ARG A 40 14.74 13.31 -28.02
C ARG A 40 14.78 14.81 -27.68
N GLU A 41 15.27 15.64 -28.60
CA GLU A 41 15.33 17.09 -28.41
C GLU A 41 13.93 17.73 -28.50
N LEU A 42 13.05 17.24 -29.37
CA LEU A 42 11.64 17.64 -29.43
C LEU A 42 10.85 17.19 -28.19
N ASP A 43 11.13 16.00 -27.65
CA ASP A 43 10.56 15.47 -26.39
C ASP A 43 10.90 16.37 -25.18
N LEU A 44 12.13 16.90 -25.11
CA LEU A 44 12.54 17.82 -24.04
C LEU A 44 11.82 19.18 -24.11
N ILE A 45 11.50 19.65 -25.32
CA ILE A 45 10.84 20.94 -25.55
C ILE A 45 9.32 20.83 -25.33
N GLN A 46 8.69 19.72 -25.74
CA GLN A 46 7.24 19.54 -25.62
C GLN A 46 6.79 19.10 -24.21
N SER A 47 7.69 18.49 -23.42
CA SER A 47 7.36 17.99 -22.08
C SER A 47 7.43 19.04 -20.96
N GLY A 48 7.90 20.27 -21.25
CA GLY A 48 7.95 21.37 -20.28
C GLY A 48 8.96 21.20 -19.14
N PHE A 49 9.88 20.24 -19.22
CA PHE A 49 10.84 19.89 -18.16
C PHE A 49 12.20 20.62 -18.23
N ALA A 50 12.36 21.56 -19.15
CA ALA A 50 13.57 22.40 -19.23
C ALA A 50 13.21 23.87 -19.00
N ASP A 51 13.89 24.49 -18.04
CA ASP A 51 13.97 25.94 -17.93
C ASP A 51 14.60 26.48 -19.23
N LYS A 52 13.90 27.40 -19.91
CA LYS A 52 14.37 27.99 -21.17
C LYS A 52 15.73 28.66 -21.02
N ASP A 53 16.04 29.13 -19.82
CA ASP A 53 17.28 29.84 -19.52
C ASP A 53 18.48 28.89 -19.29
N LEU A 54 18.22 27.58 -19.17
CA LEU A 54 19.25 26.53 -19.02
C LEU A 54 19.58 25.82 -20.35
N LEU A 55 18.93 26.18 -21.46
CA LEU A 55 19.26 25.64 -22.77
C LEU A 55 20.60 26.21 -23.26
N PRO A 56 21.45 25.40 -23.94
CA PRO A 56 22.71 25.90 -24.47
C PRO A 56 22.47 27.07 -25.44
N ARG A 57 23.15 28.20 -25.22
CA ARG A 57 23.11 29.38 -26.12
C ARG A 57 23.57 29.10 -27.56
N THR A 58 24.08 27.89 -27.81
CA THR A 58 24.50 27.38 -29.12
C THR A 58 23.36 26.75 -29.92
N LEU A 59 22.13 26.72 -29.40
CA LEU A 59 20.97 26.35 -30.21
C LEU A 59 20.77 27.40 -31.32
N PRO A 60 20.58 26.98 -32.58
CA PRO A 60 20.34 27.91 -33.67
C PRO A 60 19.06 28.71 -33.37
N ASP A 61 19.17 30.03 -33.48
CA ASP A 61 18.05 30.95 -33.33
C ASP A 61 16.94 30.57 -34.34
N ARG A 62 15.66 30.70 -33.95
CA ARG A 62 14.50 30.26 -34.78
C ARG A 62 14.43 30.94 -36.15
N GLN A 63 15.30 31.91 -36.43
CA GLN A 63 15.46 32.57 -37.72
C GLN A 63 16.09 31.70 -38.83
N ALA A 64 16.54 30.47 -38.53
CA ALA A 64 17.17 29.58 -39.52
C ALA A 64 16.38 28.29 -39.85
N ALA A 65 15.20 28.05 -39.29
CA ALA A 65 14.46 26.80 -39.45
C ALA A 65 13.37 26.88 -40.55
N PHE A 66 13.20 25.78 -41.31
CA PHE A 66 12.12 25.60 -42.28
C PHE A 66 11.24 24.40 -41.91
N LEU A 67 9.93 24.51 -42.18
CA LEU A 67 8.93 23.45 -42.01
C LEU A 67 8.49 22.97 -43.39
N ILE A 68 8.41 21.66 -43.60
CA ILE A 68 7.77 21.08 -44.79
C ILE A 68 6.36 20.67 -44.40
N LYS A 69 5.36 21.18 -45.11
CA LYS A 69 3.96 20.76 -45.01
C LYS A 69 3.59 20.07 -46.32
N GLY A 70 2.94 18.92 -46.27
CA GLY A 70 2.46 18.23 -47.46
C GLY A 70 1.06 17.66 -47.29
N GLU A 71 0.41 17.40 -48.41
CA GLU A 71 -0.90 16.77 -48.56
C GLU A 71 -0.82 15.77 -49.72
N ILE A 72 -1.36 14.58 -49.50
CA ILE A 72 -1.48 13.53 -50.53
C ILE A 72 -2.98 13.27 -50.69
N ASP A 73 -3.45 13.37 -51.91
CA ASP A 73 -4.86 13.21 -52.29
C ASP A 73 -4.97 12.11 -53.35
N GLU A 74 -5.61 11.00 -52.99
CA GLU A 74 -5.82 9.86 -53.87
C GLU A 74 -7.12 10.04 -54.65
N ARG A 75 -7.03 10.06 -55.98
CA ARG A 75 -8.15 10.34 -56.87
C ARG A 75 -8.39 9.20 -57.84
N GLN A 76 -9.66 9.00 -58.14
CA GLN A 76 -10.09 8.08 -59.19
C GLN A 76 -10.84 8.90 -60.25
N VAL A 77 -10.16 9.17 -61.37
CA VAL A 77 -10.70 9.97 -62.48
C VAL A 77 -10.63 9.14 -63.76
N ASP A 78 -11.75 9.02 -64.46
CA ASP A 78 -11.89 8.25 -65.72
C ASP A 78 -11.35 6.81 -65.65
N GLY A 79 -11.54 6.13 -64.51
CA GLY A 79 -11.13 4.75 -64.30
C GLY A 79 -9.63 4.55 -64.06
N LYS A 80 -8.85 5.63 -63.92
CA LYS A 80 -7.44 5.59 -63.53
C LYS A 80 -7.27 6.12 -62.11
N PHE A 81 -6.47 5.42 -61.31
CA PHE A 81 -6.10 5.84 -59.96
C PHE A 81 -4.86 6.73 -60.05
N THR A 82 -4.98 7.98 -59.63
CA THR A 82 -3.89 8.96 -59.60
C THR A 82 -3.71 9.49 -58.19
N ILE A 83 -2.48 9.88 -57.87
CA ILE A 83 -2.10 10.46 -56.59
C ILE A 83 -1.67 11.90 -56.86
N VAL A 84 -2.32 12.85 -56.20
CA VAL A 84 -1.93 14.26 -56.22
C VAL A 84 -1.20 14.59 -54.94
N VAL A 85 0.07 14.96 -55.07
CA VAL A 85 0.92 15.35 -53.95
C VAL A 85 1.16 16.86 -54.00
N ARG A 86 0.86 17.54 -52.89
CA ARG A 86 1.15 18.95 -52.66
C ARG A 86 2.14 19.08 -51.53
N GLY A 87 3.10 19.99 -51.65
CA GLY A 87 4.04 20.27 -50.58
C GLY A 87 4.53 21.71 -50.58
N GLU A 88 4.87 22.22 -49.40
CA GLU A 88 5.33 23.58 -49.19
C GLU A 88 6.46 23.61 -48.16
N LEU A 89 7.53 24.34 -48.48
CA LEU A 89 8.60 24.67 -47.54
C LEU A 89 8.32 26.06 -46.96
N ARG A 90 8.07 26.15 -45.66
CA ARG A 90 7.73 27.40 -44.95
C ARG A 90 8.83 27.80 -43.99
N HIS A 91 9.11 29.09 -43.89
CA HIS A 91 10.00 29.60 -42.85
C HIS A 91 9.32 29.46 -41.47
N ALA A 92 9.97 28.79 -40.52
CA ALA A 92 9.33 28.37 -39.27
C ALA A 92 8.90 29.56 -38.39
N ALA A 93 9.67 30.65 -38.39
CA ALA A 93 9.37 31.81 -37.55
C ALA A 93 8.30 32.74 -38.15
N SER A 94 8.18 32.82 -39.48
CA SER A 94 7.28 33.76 -40.16
C SER A 94 6.10 33.09 -40.87
N ALA A 95 6.08 31.75 -40.92
CA ALA A 95 5.17 30.93 -41.71
C ALA A 95 5.14 31.24 -43.22
N LYS A 96 6.06 32.09 -43.72
CA LYS A 96 6.15 32.48 -45.12
C LYS A 96 6.58 31.30 -45.98
N VAL A 97 5.79 30.96 -46.99
CA VAL A 97 6.13 29.92 -47.97
C VAL A 97 7.35 30.38 -48.77
N ARG A 98 8.37 29.53 -48.82
CA ARG A 98 9.61 29.76 -49.57
C ARG A 98 9.55 29.08 -50.94
N THR A 99 9.00 27.88 -51.00
CA THR A 99 8.69 27.18 -52.24
C THR A 99 7.52 26.23 -52.02
N SER A 100 6.81 25.89 -53.08
CA SER A 100 5.75 24.89 -53.08
C SER A 100 5.83 24.05 -54.35
N PHE A 101 5.40 22.81 -54.27
CA PHE A 101 5.29 21.90 -55.40
C PHE A 101 3.92 21.21 -55.36
N GLU A 102 3.43 20.92 -56.56
CA GLU A 102 2.26 20.05 -56.76
C GLU A 102 2.56 19.18 -57.96
N PHE A 103 2.29 17.88 -57.85
CA PHE A 103 2.32 16.96 -58.98
C PHE A 103 1.25 15.90 -58.84
N GLU A 104 0.82 15.39 -59.99
CA GLU A 104 -0.08 14.25 -60.10
C GLU A 104 0.67 13.12 -60.79
N CYS A 105 0.59 11.91 -60.25
CA CYS A 105 1.28 10.74 -60.80
C CYS A 105 0.47 9.46 -60.61
N LEU A 106 0.85 8.39 -61.32
CA LEU A 106 0.38 7.06 -60.98
C LEU A 106 1.10 6.56 -59.71
N PRO A 107 0.54 5.58 -58.95
CA PRO A 107 1.19 5.04 -57.75
C PRO A 107 2.59 4.50 -58.03
N THR A 108 2.81 3.91 -59.20
CA THR A 108 4.09 3.35 -59.63
C THR A 108 5.16 4.42 -59.92
N GLU A 109 4.75 5.68 -60.10
CA GLU A 109 5.63 6.81 -60.43
C GLU A 109 5.87 7.73 -59.22
N LEU A 110 5.20 7.46 -58.09
CA LEU A 110 5.21 8.33 -56.91
C LEU A 110 6.62 8.51 -56.36
N GLU A 111 7.38 7.44 -56.21
CA GLU A 111 8.73 7.48 -55.65
C GLU A 111 9.68 8.34 -56.52
N ASP A 112 9.64 8.15 -57.84
CA ASP A 112 10.46 8.90 -58.79
C ASP A 112 10.11 10.40 -58.77
N GLN A 113 8.82 10.74 -58.82
CA GLN A 113 8.36 12.13 -58.79
C GLN A 113 8.67 12.81 -57.47
N LEU A 114 8.52 12.11 -56.34
CA LEU A 114 8.79 12.65 -55.02
C LEU A 114 10.29 12.85 -54.80
N THR A 115 11.13 11.96 -55.33
CA THR A 115 12.61 12.09 -55.32
C THR A 115 13.06 13.38 -56.00
N VAL A 116 12.52 13.69 -57.19
CA VAL A 116 12.84 14.95 -57.91
C VAL A 116 12.50 16.17 -57.05
N ARG A 117 11.37 16.14 -56.33
CA ARG A 117 10.95 17.26 -55.45
C ARG A 117 11.78 17.35 -54.18
N VAL A 118 12.19 16.23 -53.61
CA VAL A 118 13.11 16.19 -52.47
C VAL A 118 14.46 16.82 -52.86
N ASP A 119 14.98 16.52 -54.05
CA ASP A 119 16.21 17.13 -54.56
C ASP A 119 16.09 18.65 -54.76
N GLU A 120 14.95 19.12 -55.26
CA GLU A 120 14.66 20.56 -55.39
C GLU A 120 14.57 21.27 -54.02
N LEU A 121 13.93 20.64 -53.03
CA LEU A 121 13.87 21.15 -51.66
C LEU A 121 15.26 21.17 -51.01
N ALA A 122 16.07 20.12 -51.22
CA ALA A 122 17.43 20.02 -50.70
C ALA A 122 18.32 21.16 -51.23
N LYS A 123 18.19 21.53 -52.51
CA LYS A 123 18.87 22.70 -53.11
C LYS A 123 18.52 24.00 -52.38
N HIS A 124 17.24 24.20 -52.02
CA HIS A 124 16.82 25.40 -51.28
C HIS A 124 17.34 25.45 -49.83
N LEU A 125 17.71 24.30 -49.28
CA LEU A 125 18.31 24.15 -47.96
C LEU A 125 19.86 24.21 -47.99
N GLY A 126 20.47 24.38 -49.17
CA GLY A 126 21.92 24.51 -49.33
C GLY A 126 22.67 23.18 -49.27
N VAL A 127 21.98 22.05 -49.44
CA VAL A 127 22.61 20.72 -49.52
C VAL A 127 22.96 20.46 -50.98
N ALA A 128 24.25 20.48 -51.32
CA ALA A 128 24.72 20.42 -52.70
C ALA A 128 24.59 19.03 -53.35
N ASP A 129 24.34 17.97 -52.57
CA ASP A 129 24.24 16.61 -53.09
C ASP A 129 23.29 15.75 -52.24
N ALA A 130 22.15 15.37 -52.82
CA ALA A 130 21.14 14.50 -52.20
C ALA A 130 21.35 13.01 -52.54
N SER A 131 22.40 12.66 -53.29
CA SER A 131 22.69 11.28 -53.72
C SER A 131 22.89 10.31 -52.54
N HIS A 132 23.29 10.80 -51.36
CA HIS A 132 23.40 10.01 -50.13
C HIS A 132 22.06 9.64 -49.47
N LEU A 133 20.94 10.22 -49.91
CA LEU A 133 19.60 9.86 -49.46
C LEU A 133 18.97 8.72 -50.27
N ARG A 134 19.62 8.27 -51.35
CA ARG A 134 19.22 7.06 -52.07
C ARG A 134 19.38 5.86 -51.15
N THR A 135 18.25 5.30 -50.74
CA THR A 135 18.18 4.08 -49.95
C THR A 135 18.79 2.94 -50.76
N ASP A 136 19.96 2.47 -50.32
CA ASP A 136 20.55 1.19 -50.71
C ASP A 136 19.54 0.06 -50.42
N ALA A 137 18.70 -0.26 -51.41
CA ALA A 137 17.63 -1.26 -51.35
C ALA A 137 18.14 -2.71 -51.56
N GLY A 138 19.47 -2.93 -51.56
CA GLY A 138 20.09 -4.16 -52.08
C GLY A 138 20.79 -5.08 -51.07
N ARG A 139 20.56 -4.97 -49.74
CA ARG A 139 21.19 -5.91 -48.77
C ARG A 139 20.18 -6.85 -48.10
N PRO A 140 20.45 -8.18 -48.02
CA PRO A 140 19.47 -9.19 -47.54
C PRO A 140 19.21 -9.20 -46.02
N ASP A 141 19.83 -8.30 -45.24
CA ASP A 141 19.85 -8.34 -43.76
C ASP A 141 19.04 -7.23 -43.06
N LYS A 142 18.22 -6.43 -43.78
CA LYS A 142 17.38 -5.41 -43.13
C LYS A 142 16.00 -5.97 -42.78
N MET A 143 15.68 -5.93 -41.49
CA MET A 143 14.32 -6.15 -40.95
C MET A 143 13.28 -5.41 -41.79
N SER A 144 12.13 -6.04 -42.04
CA SER A 144 11.02 -5.39 -42.74
C SER A 144 10.56 -4.13 -41.99
N GLU A 145 9.86 -3.22 -42.69
CA GLU A 145 9.28 -2.04 -42.04
C GLU A 145 8.31 -2.44 -40.93
N ALA A 146 7.47 -3.46 -41.16
CA ALA A 146 6.58 -4.02 -40.15
C ALA A 146 7.33 -4.58 -38.94
N ASP A 147 8.43 -5.31 -39.15
CA ASP A 147 9.27 -5.82 -38.05
C ASP A 147 9.94 -4.69 -37.26
N SER A 148 10.35 -3.62 -37.95
CA SER A 148 10.95 -2.43 -37.33
C SER A 148 9.93 -1.68 -36.48
N LEU A 149 8.72 -1.47 -36.99
CA LEU A 149 7.61 -0.84 -36.27
C LEU A 149 7.20 -1.67 -35.04
N LYS A 150 7.07 -2.99 -35.22
CA LYS A 150 6.80 -3.95 -34.13
C LYS A 150 7.88 -3.88 -33.06
N SER A 151 9.17 -3.96 -33.42
CA SER A 151 10.28 -3.91 -32.47
C SER A 151 10.29 -2.62 -31.64
N LEU A 152 10.00 -1.48 -32.27
CA LEU A 152 9.89 -0.19 -31.56
C LEU A 152 8.70 -0.17 -30.58
N ALA A 153 7.56 -0.71 -30.98
CA ALA A 153 6.40 -0.82 -30.10
C ALA A 153 6.68 -1.75 -28.90
N LEU A 154 7.26 -2.93 -29.12
CA LEU A 154 7.59 -3.88 -28.04
C LEU A 154 8.52 -3.27 -26.99
N ARG A 155 9.52 -2.47 -27.41
CA ARG A 155 10.42 -1.74 -26.47
C ARG A 155 9.67 -0.76 -25.57
N ASP A 156 8.65 -0.10 -26.10
CA ASP A 156 7.81 0.81 -25.32
C ASP A 156 6.89 0.00 -24.38
N LEU A 157 6.32 -1.12 -24.85
CA LEU A 157 5.42 -1.97 -24.07
C LEU A 157 6.07 -2.66 -22.86
N HIS A 158 7.35 -3.01 -22.95
CA HIS A 158 8.13 -3.55 -21.82
C HIS A 158 8.21 -2.60 -20.60
N ARG A 159 7.82 -1.33 -20.75
CA ARG A 159 7.77 -0.35 -19.65
C ARG A 159 6.47 -0.39 -18.85
N PHE A 160 5.46 -1.11 -19.34
CA PHE A 160 4.14 -1.19 -18.73
C PHE A 160 3.98 -2.45 -17.90
N ARG A 161 3.20 -2.31 -16.83
CA ARG A 161 2.72 -3.42 -16.00
C ARG A 161 1.24 -3.23 -15.74
N ARG A 162 0.54 -4.35 -15.58
CA ARG A 162 -0.86 -4.43 -15.16
C ARG A 162 -0.93 -5.02 -13.77
N GLN A 163 -1.92 -4.66 -12.97
CA GLN A 163 -2.27 -5.45 -11.80
C GLN A 163 -2.99 -6.73 -12.25
N CYS A 164 -2.54 -7.87 -11.75
CA CYS A 164 -3.20 -9.14 -11.96
C CYS A 164 -4.37 -9.25 -10.99
N PRO A 165 -5.62 -9.43 -11.46
CA PRO A 165 -6.79 -9.47 -10.59
C PRO A 165 -6.84 -10.73 -9.70
N ILE A 166 -6.02 -11.75 -10.02
CA ILE A 166 -5.95 -13.02 -9.29
C ILE A 166 -5.23 -12.87 -7.95
N ASP A 167 -4.06 -12.24 -7.95
CA ASP A 167 -3.16 -12.18 -6.79
C ASP A 167 -2.74 -10.75 -6.42
N PHE A 168 -3.32 -9.75 -7.09
CA PHE A 168 -3.01 -8.33 -6.94
C PHE A 168 -1.54 -7.97 -7.20
N SER A 169 -0.75 -8.89 -7.74
CA SER A 169 0.64 -8.66 -8.13
C SER A 169 0.72 -7.88 -9.44
N HIS A 170 1.88 -7.32 -9.75
CA HIS A 170 2.10 -6.66 -11.04
C HIS A 170 2.64 -7.65 -12.08
N ARG A 171 1.96 -7.75 -13.22
CA ARG A 171 2.40 -8.49 -14.41
C ARG A 171 2.95 -7.51 -15.45
N ALA A 172 4.20 -7.66 -15.83
CA ALA A 172 4.77 -6.90 -16.94
C ALA A 172 4.31 -7.47 -18.29
N PHE A 173 4.35 -6.64 -19.33
CA PHE A 173 4.30 -7.12 -20.70
C PHE A 173 5.45 -8.13 -20.94
N ALA A 174 5.20 -9.20 -21.69
CA ALA A 174 6.16 -10.24 -21.96
C ALA A 174 5.98 -10.80 -23.37
N MET A 175 7.07 -11.22 -24.01
CA MET A 175 7.08 -11.90 -25.31
C MET A 175 7.86 -13.21 -25.21
N PRO A 176 7.47 -14.27 -25.94
CA PRO A 176 8.23 -15.52 -25.96
C PRO A 176 9.68 -15.31 -26.41
N GLY A 177 10.65 -15.89 -25.70
CA GLY A 177 12.07 -15.87 -26.10
C GLY A 177 12.83 -14.57 -25.83
N GLU A 178 12.15 -13.48 -25.46
CA GLU A 178 12.83 -12.24 -25.04
C GLU A 178 13.23 -12.33 -23.57
N ALA A 179 14.53 -12.24 -23.29
CA ALA A 179 15.01 -12.08 -21.92
C ALA A 179 14.51 -10.74 -21.37
N TRP A 180 13.92 -10.76 -20.17
CA TRP A 180 13.57 -9.55 -19.42
C TRP A 180 14.73 -8.55 -19.50
N LEU A 181 14.48 -7.35 -20.04
CA LEU A 181 15.43 -6.25 -20.03
C LEU A 181 15.71 -5.87 -18.56
N ARG A 182 16.70 -6.52 -17.94
CA ARG A 182 17.25 -6.13 -16.64
C ARG A 182 17.83 -4.73 -16.81
N GLY A 183 17.16 -3.71 -16.26
CA GLY A 183 17.65 -2.33 -16.30
C GLY A 183 16.63 -1.25 -16.64
N VAL A 184 15.35 -1.59 -16.89
CA VAL A 184 14.30 -0.55 -17.01
C VAL A 184 14.07 0.08 -15.63
N SER A 185 14.78 1.18 -15.36
CA SER A 185 14.81 1.87 -14.07
C SER A 185 13.49 2.58 -13.72
N ARG A 186 12.60 2.79 -14.70
CA ARG A 186 11.33 3.52 -14.50
C ARG A 186 10.20 2.84 -15.27
N LEU A 187 9.22 2.33 -14.53
CA LEU A 187 7.96 1.86 -15.10
C LEU A 187 7.12 3.06 -15.53
N ALA A 188 6.50 2.96 -16.71
CA ALA A 188 5.54 3.95 -17.16
C ALA A 188 4.17 3.62 -16.56
N ARG A 189 3.54 4.63 -15.96
CA ARG A 189 2.15 4.53 -15.48
C ARG A 189 1.21 4.95 -16.62
N PRO A 190 0.27 4.10 -17.07
CA PRO A 190 -0.62 4.38 -18.19
C PRO A 190 -1.37 5.73 -18.12
N GLU A 191 -1.74 6.15 -16.91
CA GLU A 191 -2.49 7.38 -16.63
C GLU A 191 -1.65 8.66 -16.71
N THR A 192 -0.32 8.54 -16.78
CA THR A 192 0.55 9.71 -16.93
C THR A 192 0.58 10.18 -18.38
N PRO A 193 0.81 11.48 -18.65
CA PRO A 193 0.95 11.99 -20.02
C PRO A 193 1.97 11.21 -20.86
N LEU A 194 3.11 10.83 -20.25
CA LEU A 194 4.13 10.00 -20.88
C LEU A 194 3.62 8.59 -21.19
N GLY A 195 2.94 7.94 -20.24
CA GLY A 195 2.35 6.61 -20.45
C GLY A 195 1.33 6.59 -21.58
N LEU A 196 0.42 7.57 -21.60
CA LEU A 196 -0.60 7.70 -22.65
C LEU A 196 0.02 7.96 -24.03
N ALA A 197 1.05 8.80 -24.10
CA ALA A 197 1.77 9.07 -25.35
C ALA A 197 2.48 7.81 -25.89
N LEU A 198 3.15 7.05 -25.01
CA LEU A 198 3.80 5.79 -25.38
C LEU A 198 2.78 4.73 -25.84
N LEU A 199 1.62 4.64 -25.19
CA LEU A 199 0.55 3.73 -25.61
C LEU A 199 0.00 4.08 -26.99
N ARG A 200 -0.37 5.35 -27.23
CA ARG A 200 -0.87 5.80 -28.55
C ARG A 200 0.14 5.53 -29.66
N LYS A 201 1.40 5.90 -29.44
CA LYS A 201 2.49 5.66 -30.38
C LYS A 201 2.69 4.16 -30.67
N SER A 202 2.57 3.30 -29.65
CA SER A 202 2.68 1.86 -29.81
C SER A 202 1.49 1.29 -30.59
N ILE A 203 0.27 1.79 -30.32
CA ILE A 203 -0.95 1.43 -31.06
C ILE A 203 -0.80 1.76 -32.54
N ASP A 204 -0.43 3.00 -32.89
CA ASP A 204 -0.30 3.43 -34.30
C ASP A 204 0.71 2.56 -35.07
N ARG A 205 1.85 2.26 -34.45
CA ARG A 205 2.88 1.39 -35.03
C ARG A 205 2.41 -0.05 -35.23
N LEU A 206 1.69 -0.60 -34.25
CA LEU A 206 1.20 -1.98 -34.30
C LEU A 206 0.03 -2.13 -35.27
N GLU A 207 -0.86 -1.13 -35.37
CA GLU A 207 -1.91 -1.08 -36.39
C GLU A 207 -1.29 -1.02 -37.79
N THR A 208 -0.25 -0.20 -37.99
CA THR A 208 0.48 -0.13 -39.26
C THR A 208 1.20 -1.45 -39.58
N ALA A 209 1.85 -2.06 -38.59
CA ALA A 209 2.51 -3.35 -38.76
C ALA A 209 1.51 -4.46 -39.14
N LEU A 210 0.32 -4.50 -38.50
CA LEU A 210 -0.75 -5.43 -38.84
C LEU A 210 -1.44 -5.11 -40.17
N PHE A 211 -1.41 -3.85 -40.64
CA PHE A 211 -1.88 -3.52 -41.98
C PHE A 211 -0.96 -4.13 -43.04
N ILE A 212 0.36 -4.04 -42.84
CA ILE A 212 1.37 -4.62 -43.75
C ILE A 212 1.40 -6.15 -43.64
N HIS A 213 1.33 -6.69 -42.42
CA HIS A 213 1.35 -8.12 -42.12
C HIS A 213 0.17 -8.51 -41.22
N PRO A 214 -1.02 -8.73 -41.80
CA PRO A 214 -2.22 -9.05 -41.03
C PRO A 214 -2.04 -10.25 -40.10
N ASP A 215 -1.34 -11.28 -40.53
CA ASP A 215 -1.20 -12.55 -39.81
C ASP A 215 -0.10 -12.59 -38.74
N ASP A 216 0.52 -11.43 -38.44
CA ASP A 216 1.51 -11.34 -37.36
C ASP A 216 0.85 -11.48 -35.97
N ALA A 217 0.92 -12.70 -35.42
CA ALA A 217 0.36 -13.03 -34.12
C ALA A 217 1.00 -12.26 -32.95
N GLU A 218 2.28 -11.88 -33.07
CA GLU A 218 2.99 -11.12 -32.03
C GLU A 218 2.50 -9.67 -32.00
N ALA A 219 2.36 -9.06 -33.18
CA ALA A 219 1.78 -7.74 -33.31
C ALA A 219 0.31 -7.71 -32.84
N ALA A 220 -0.46 -8.76 -33.16
CA ALA A 220 -1.84 -8.91 -32.69
C ALA A 220 -1.92 -9.01 -31.16
N TYR A 221 -1.07 -9.84 -30.53
CA TYR A 221 -0.99 -9.94 -29.07
C TYR A 221 -0.60 -8.60 -28.43
N ALA A 222 0.44 -7.94 -28.93
CA ALA A 222 0.92 -6.67 -28.42
C ALA A 222 -0.15 -5.57 -28.52
N LEU A 223 -0.88 -5.50 -29.64
CA LEU A 223 -1.96 -4.54 -29.82
C LEU A 223 -3.17 -4.87 -28.94
N GLY A 224 -3.50 -6.16 -28.79
CA GLY A 224 -4.53 -6.62 -27.86
C GLY A 224 -4.21 -6.24 -26.41
N PHE A 225 -2.93 -6.35 -26.01
CA PHE A 225 -2.46 -5.87 -24.70
C PHE A 225 -2.67 -4.36 -24.53
N CYS A 226 -2.32 -3.53 -25.53
CA CYS A 226 -2.57 -2.08 -25.47
C CYS A 226 -4.04 -1.76 -25.22
N PHE A 227 -4.94 -2.37 -26.00
CA PHE A 227 -6.39 -2.12 -25.89
C PHE A 227 -7.03 -2.71 -24.64
N SER A 228 -6.30 -3.56 -23.89
CA SER A 228 -6.74 -4.08 -22.59
C SER A 228 -6.47 -3.15 -21.40
N ILE A 229 -5.83 -2.00 -21.62
CA ILE A 229 -5.50 -1.03 -20.56
C ILE A 229 -6.67 -0.05 -20.39
N HIS A 230 -7.22 0.09 -19.17
CA HIS A 230 -8.40 0.89 -18.81
C HIS A 230 -8.10 2.41 -18.76
N GLN A 231 -7.57 2.94 -19.86
CA GLN A 231 -7.37 4.38 -20.07
C GLN A 231 -8.40 4.95 -21.07
N PRO A 232 -9.00 6.12 -20.79
CA PRO A 232 -9.93 6.77 -21.71
C PRO A 232 -9.32 6.97 -23.11
N GLY A 233 -10.02 6.49 -24.14
CA GLY A 233 -9.58 6.57 -25.54
C GLY A 233 -8.57 5.50 -25.96
N VAL A 234 -8.09 4.66 -25.03
CA VAL A 234 -7.23 3.49 -25.33
C VAL A 234 -8.01 2.19 -25.14
N TYR A 235 -8.76 2.05 -24.05
CA TYR A 235 -9.51 0.83 -23.76
C TYR A 235 -10.54 0.51 -24.85
N ARG A 236 -10.34 -0.62 -25.56
CA ARG A 236 -11.20 -1.10 -26.65
C ARG A 236 -11.39 -2.62 -26.50
N PRO A 237 -12.25 -3.07 -25.56
CA PRO A 237 -12.32 -4.47 -25.16
C PRO A 237 -12.73 -5.41 -26.30
N ASP A 238 -13.64 -5.00 -27.19
CA ASP A 238 -14.06 -5.86 -28.31
C ASP A 238 -12.91 -6.11 -29.29
N ARG A 239 -12.12 -5.06 -29.58
CA ARG A 239 -10.94 -5.17 -30.45
C ARG A 239 -9.81 -5.94 -29.76
N ALA A 240 -9.62 -5.74 -28.45
CA ALA A 240 -8.67 -6.52 -27.67
C ALA A 240 -9.02 -8.01 -27.68
N ASP A 241 -10.30 -8.36 -27.48
CA ASP A 241 -10.80 -9.73 -27.51
C ASP A 241 -10.50 -10.41 -28.86
N GLU A 242 -10.86 -9.75 -29.97
CA GLU A 242 -10.59 -10.23 -31.34
C GLU A 242 -9.09 -10.53 -31.56
N LEU A 243 -8.23 -9.56 -31.23
CA LEU A 243 -6.78 -9.65 -31.45
C LEU A 243 -6.13 -10.73 -30.58
N LEU A 244 -6.55 -10.86 -29.31
CA LEU A 244 -6.01 -11.86 -28.39
C LEU A 244 -6.45 -13.27 -28.79
N ARG A 245 -7.70 -13.46 -29.23
CA ARG A 245 -8.15 -14.74 -29.80
C ARG A 245 -7.38 -15.10 -31.06
N ARG A 246 -7.14 -14.13 -31.94
CA ARG A 246 -6.34 -14.33 -33.15
C ARG A 246 -4.91 -14.77 -32.81
N ALA A 247 -4.26 -14.07 -31.88
CA ALA A 247 -2.92 -14.41 -31.44
C ALA A 247 -2.85 -15.81 -30.82
N ALA A 248 -3.85 -16.18 -30.01
CA ALA A 248 -3.94 -17.52 -29.42
C ALA A 248 -4.19 -18.62 -30.47
N ALA A 249 -5.05 -18.36 -31.46
CA ALA A 249 -5.39 -19.32 -32.51
C ALA A 249 -4.26 -19.55 -33.52
N ALA A 250 -3.39 -18.56 -33.73
CA ALA A 250 -2.29 -18.65 -34.69
C ALA A 250 -1.29 -19.77 -34.36
N LYS A 251 -0.99 -19.98 -33.07
CA LYS A 251 -0.13 -21.07 -32.58
C LYS A 251 -0.68 -21.60 -31.25
N PRO A 252 -1.69 -22.48 -31.27
CA PRO A 252 -2.44 -22.89 -30.08
C PRO A 252 -1.57 -23.44 -28.95
N ASP A 253 -0.54 -24.24 -29.27
CA ASP A 253 0.34 -24.88 -28.28
C ASP A 253 1.56 -24.04 -27.88
N SER A 254 1.56 -22.73 -28.16
CA SER A 254 2.71 -21.85 -27.93
C SER A 254 2.62 -21.04 -26.63
N HIS A 255 3.77 -20.53 -26.17
CA HIS A 255 3.82 -19.59 -25.05
C HIS A 255 3.06 -18.29 -25.36
N LEU A 256 3.04 -17.85 -26.63
CA LEU A 256 2.27 -16.68 -27.07
C LEU A 256 0.77 -16.89 -26.84
N ALA A 257 0.26 -18.08 -27.16
CA ALA A 257 -1.15 -18.41 -26.92
C ALA A 257 -1.50 -18.39 -25.43
N ALA A 258 -0.62 -18.94 -24.57
CA ALA A 258 -0.81 -18.86 -23.13
C ALA A 258 -0.84 -17.40 -22.63
N LEU A 259 0.07 -16.55 -23.10
CA LEU A 259 0.10 -15.13 -22.75
C LEU A 259 -1.17 -14.38 -23.23
N ALA A 260 -1.62 -14.65 -24.45
CA ALA A 260 -2.82 -14.04 -25.01
C ALA A 260 -4.09 -14.44 -24.25
N LEU A 261 -4.24 -15.73 -23.91
CA LEU A 261 -5.38 -16.24 -23.14
C LEU A 261 -5.41 -15.68 -21.71
N VAL A 262 -4.26 -15.48 -21.08
CA VAL A 262 -4.18 -14.84 -19.75
C VAL A 262 -4.69 -13.40 -19.82
N VAL A 263 -4.19 -12.59 -20.77
CA VAL A 263 -4.65 -11.19 -20.92
C VAL A 263 -6.14 -11.14 -21.27
N LEU A 264 -6.63 -12.08 -22.10
CA LEU A 264 -8.03 -12.20 -22.45
C LEU A 264 -8.91 -12.47 -21.23
N SER A 265 -8.46 -13.33 -20.31
CA SER A 265 -9.16 -13.66 -19.07
C SER A 265 -9.27 -12.44 -18.12
N GLU A 266 -8.31 -11.53 -18.19
CA GLU A 266 -8.20 -10.34 -17.33
C GLU A 266 -8.89 -9.10 -17.95
N LEU A 267 -9.41 -9.18 -19.18
CA LEU A 267 -9.84 -8.01 -19.96
C LEU A 267 -10.95 -7.18 -19.29
N ALA A 268 -11.85 -7.82 -18.55
CA ALA A 268 -12.96 -7.17 -17.85
C ALA A 268 -12.61 -6.69 -16.42
N PHE A 269 -11.34 -6.73 -16.06
CA PHE A 269 -10.83 -6.31 -14.75
C PHE A 269 -9.91 -5.12 -14.93
N ASP A 270 -10.10 -4.09 -14.12
CA ASP A 270 -9.32 -2.85 -14.16
C ASP A 270 -7.83 -3.15 -13.96
N ASP A 271 -6.99 -2.61 -14.85
CA ASP A 271 -5.55 -2.88 -14.87
C ASP A 271 -4.77 -2.22 -13.70
N GLN A 272 -5.41 -1.38 -12.88
CA GLN A 272 -4.79 -0.65 -11.77
C GLN A 272 -5.21 -1.15 -10.39
N ASP A 273 -6.47 -1.58 -10.22
CA ASP A 273 -7.00 -2.05 -8.93
C ASP A 273 -7.51 -3.53 -8.93
N GLY A 274 -7.54 -4.17 -10.10
CA GLY A 274 -7.94 -5.56 -10.28
C GLY A 274 -9.44 -5.82 -10.08
N ARG A 275 -10.26 -4.79 -9.92
CA ARG A 275 -11.71 -4.95 -9.73
C ARG A 275 -12.40 -5.23 -11.07
N PHE A 276 -13.52 -5.94 -11.00
CA PHE A 276 -14.36 -6.14 -12.18
C PHE A 276 -14.91 -4.79 -12.66
N ASP A 277 -14.39 -4.30 -13.78
CA ASP A 277 -14.83 -3.10 -14.48
C ASP A 277 -14.92 -3.41 -15.97
N PRO A 278 -16.08 -3.92 -16.43
CA PRO A 278 -16.24 -4.34 -17.81
C PRO A 278 -16.37 -3.17 -18.79
N LEU A 279 -16.59 -1.95 -18.30
CA LEU A 279 -16.89 -0.78 -19.12
C LEU A 279 -15.80 0.30 -18.98
N PRO A 280 -15.68 1.23 -19.94
CA PRO A 280 -14.77 2.36 -19.79
C PRO A 280 -15.13 3.21 -18.56
N LYS A 281 -14.11 3.68 -17.83
CA LYS A 281 -14.26 4.63 -16.71
C LYS A 281 -15.12 5.83 -17.13
N GLY A 282 -16.23 6.06 -16.43
CA GLY A 282 -17.17 7.16 -16.67
C GLY A 282 -18.36 6.85 -17.59
N SER A 283 -18.52 5.60 -18.05
CA SER A 283 -19.69 5.18 -18.84
C SER A 283 -20.96 4.97 -17.98
N VAL A 284 -22.13 5.20 -18.57
CA VAL A 284 -23.42 4.98 -17.92
C VAL A 284 -23.71 3.47 -17.85
N GLN A 285 -23.88 2.96 -16.63
CA GLN A 285 -24.19 1.55 -16.40
C GLN A 285 -25.67 1.26 -16.64
N ASN A 286 -26.04 0.87 -17.86
CA ASN A 286 -27.34 0.25 -18.11
C ASN A 286 -27.30 -1.24 -17.66
N PRO A 287 -28.27 -1.73 -16.87
CA PRO A 287 -28.34 -3.13 -16.42
C PRO A 287 -28.21 -4.19 -17.53
N GLN A 288 -28.78 -3.97 -18.71
CA GLN A 288 -28.72 -4.95 -19.81
C GLN A 288 -27.30 -5.07 -20.39
N THR A 289 -26.64 -3.94 -20.61
CA THR A 289 -25.26 -3.88 -21.09
C THR A 289 -24.29 -4.49 -20.08
N LEU A 290 -24.54 -4.28 -18.78
CA LEU A 290 -23.74 -4.87 -17.71
C LEU A 290 -23.87 -6.40 -17.66
N GLN A 291 -25.08 -6.93 -17.86
CA GLN A 291 -25.29 -8.38 -17.91
C GLN A 291 -24.59 -9.02 -19.12
N ALA A 292 -24.77 -8.45 -20.32
CA ALA A 292 -24.06 -8.93 -21.51
C ALA A 292 -22.53 -8.91 -21.33
N SER A 293 -22.01 -7.89 -20.65
CA SER A 293 -20.58 -7.80 -20.37
C SER A 293 -20.09 -8.84 -19.34
N ARG A 294 -20.91 -9.18 -18.33
CA ARG A 294 -20.62 -10.27 -17.40
C ARG A 294 -20.60 -11.62 -18.11
N ASP A 295 -21.55 -11.85 -19.01
CA ASP A 295 -21.64 -13.10 -19.79
C ASP A 295 -20.42 -13.23 -20.72
N ALA A 296 -20.02 -12.15 -21.39
CA ALA A 296 -18.80 -12.11 -22.21
C ALA A 296 -17.53 -12.34 -21.38
N ALA A 297 -17.42 -11.71 -20.20
CA ALA A 297 -16.30 -11.97 -19.29
C ALA A 297 -16.24 -13.43 -18.81
N ALA A 298 -17.39 -14.03 -18.51
CA ALA A 298 -17.47 -15.43 -18.10
C ALA A 298 -17.05 -16.38 -19.22
N GLU A 299 -17.41 -16.08 -20.47
CA GLU A 299 -16.96 -16.85 -21.64
C GLU A 299 -15.45 -16.73 -21.85
N ARG A 300 -14.88 -15.52 -21.78
CA ARG A 300 -13.42 -15.28 -21.89
C ARG A 300 -12.63 -16.05 -20.83
N LEU A 301 -13.08 -16.01 -19.57
CA LEU A 301 -12.47 -16.78 -18.48
C LEU A 301 -12.51 -18.28 -18.76
N TRP A 302 -13.66 -18.79 -19.23
CA TRP A 302 -13.81 -20.22 -19.54
C TRP A 302 -12.92 -20.63 -20.71
N LEU A 303 -12.89 -19.84 -21.78
CA LEU A 303 -12.04 -20.09 -22.94
C LEU A 303 -10.56 -20.10 -22.53
N ALA A 304 -10.12 -19.10 -21.78
CA ALA A 304 -8.74 -19.02 -21.30
C ALA A 304 -8.38 -20.24 -20.45
N PHE A 305 -9.24 -20.63 -19.52
CA PHE A 305 -9.05 -21.82 -18.70
C PHE A 305 -8.95 -23.09 -19.55
N GLU A 306 -9.88 -23.30 -20.49
CA GLU A 306 -9.96 -24.51 -21.30
C GLU A 306 -8.81 -24.62 -22.32
N LYS A 307 -8.48 -23.51 -22.99
CA LYS A 307 -7.55 -23.48 -24.13
C LYS A 307 -6.09 -23.21 -23.73
N THR A 308 -5.79 -22.89 -22.47
CA THR A 308 -4.40 -22.72 -22.03
C THR A 308 -3.62 -24.04 -22.21
N PRO A 309 -2.51 -24.05 -22.97
CA PRO A 309 -1.76 -25.28 -23.26
C PRO A 309 -1.13 -25.85 -22.00
N VAL A 310 -1.14 -27.19 -21.89
CA VAL A 310 -0.67 -27.92 -20.70
C VAL A 310 0.73 -27.48 -20.23
N PRO A 311 1.75 -27.32 -21.10
CA PRO A 311 3.10 -26.92 -20.66
C PRO A 311 3.17 -25.54 -20.00
N PHE A 312 2.19 -24.67 -20.24
CA PHE A 312 2.15 -23.28 -19.73
C PHE A 312 1.12 -23.10 -18.61
N ARG A 313 0.51 -24.17 -18.10
CA ARG A 313 -0.35 -24.12 -16.91
C ARG A 313 0.53 -23.94 -15.67
N ASP A 314 0.64 -22.69 -15.24
CA ASP A 314 1.31 -22.30 -14.00
C ASP A 314 0.35 -22.39 -12.79
N ASN A 315 0.82 -22.00 -11.60
CA ASN A 315 0.00 -22.03 -10.39
C ASN A 315 -1.19 -21.05 -10.41
N ARG A 316 -1.25 -20.11 -11.37
CA ARG A 316 -2.35 -19.16 -11.54
C ARG A 316 -3.45 -19.71 -12.43
N TRP A 317 -3.18 -20.72 -13.25
CA TRP A 317 -4.18 -21.31 -14.16
C TRP A 317 -5.49 -21.72 -13.46
N PRO A 318 -5.48 -22.44 -12.31
CA PRO A 318 -6.71 -22.75 -11.59
C PRO A 318 -7.44 -21.49 -11.06
N LEU A 319 -6.67 -20.46 -10.70
CA LEU A 319 -7.16 -19.23 -10.10
C LEU A 319 -7.87 -18.32 -11.11
N ILE A 320 -7.71 -18.54 -12.42
CA ILE A 320 -8.54 -17.90 -13.46
C ILE A 320 -10.03 -18.13 -13.14
N LEU A 321 -10.38 -19.30 -12.60
CA LEU A 321 -11.75 -19.62 -12.22
C LEU A 321 -12.20 -18.89 -10.94
N GLU A 322 -11.33 -18.31 -10.14
CA GLU A 322 -11.72 -17.51 -8.97
C GLU A 322 -12.27 -16.13 -9.37
N LEU A 323 -11.76 -15.57 -10.49
CA LEU A 323 -12.23 -14.31 -11.09
C LEU A 323 -13.72 -14.35 -11.49
N ARG A 324 -14.33 -15.53 -11.51
CA ARG A 324 -15.76 -15.67 -11.81
C ARG A 324 -16.68 -15.18 -10.68
N ALA A 325 -16.20 -15.06 -9.45
CA ALA A 325 -17.02 -14.72 -8.28
C ALA A 325 -17.88 -13.45 -8.48
N PRO A 326 -17.36 -12.33 -9.04
CA PRO A 326 -18.16 -11.14 -9.33
C PRO A 326 -19.13 -11.28 -10.52
N LEU A 327 -19.06 -12.35 -11.33
CA LEU A 327 -19.79 -12.50 -12.60
C LEU A 327 -21.17 -13.16 -12.45
N GLN A 328 -21.88 -12.92 -11.34
CA GLN A 328 -23.20 -13.46 -10.95
C GLN A 328 -23.83 -14.46 -11.96
N ARG A 329 -23.79 -15.75 -11.63
CA ARG A 329 -24.35 -16.81 -12.47
C ARG A 329 -25.73 -17.22 -12.03
N THR A 330 -26.54 -17.66 -12.99
CA THR A 330 -27.73 -18.43 -12.63
C THR A 330 -27.31 -19.76 -12.00
N PRO A 331 -28.15 -20.35 -11.15
CA PRO A 331 -27.92 -21.69 -10.62
C PRO A 331 -27.67 -22.75 -11.71
N GLU A 332 -28.32 -22.63 -12.87
CA GLU A 332 -28.17 -23.53 -14.02
C GLU A 332 -26.75 -23.44 -14.62
N GLN A 333 -26.25 -22.23 -14.83
CA GLN A 333 -24.89 -22.00 -15.33
C GLN A 333 -23.83 -22.51 -14.34
N THR A 334 -24.12 -22.42 -13.05
CA THR A 334 -23.26 -22.92 -11.97
C THR A 334 -23.20 -24.45 -12.01
N ALA A 335 -24.35 -25.11 -12.18
CA ALA A 335 -24.44 -26.56 -12.30
C ALA A 335 -23.78 -27.10 -13.59
N ALA A 336 -23.98 -26.44 -14.73
CA ALA A 336 -23.35 -26.82 -15.99
C ALA A 336 -21.81 -26.72 -15.93
N MET A 337 -21.27 -25.69 -15.27
CA MET A 337 -19.83 -25.57 -15.08
C MET A 337 -19.29 -26.62 -14.10
N LEU A 338 -20.02 -26.92 -13.03
CA LEU A 338 -19.63 -27.95 -12.07
C LEU A 338 -19.43 -29.31 -12.77
N GLU A 339 -20.36 -29.70 -13.65
CA GLU A 339 -20.24 -30.94 -14.44
C GLU A 339 -19.03 -30.95 -15.38
N LYS A 340 -18.68 -29.81 -15.97
CA LYS A 340 -17.50 -29.72 -16.84
C LYS A 340 -16.19 -29.76 -16.03
N LEU A 341 -16.16 -29.18 -14.84
CA LEU A 341 -14.92 -29.06 -14.05
C LEU A 341 -14.52 -30.34 -13.33
N ILE A 342 -15.47 -31.17 -12.89
CA ILE A 342 -15.16 -32.42 -12.18
C ILE A 342 -14.19 -33.32 -12.97
N PRO A 343 -14.44 -33.69 -14.24
CA PRO A 343 -13.51 -34.54 -14.99
C PRO A 343 -12.16 -33.86 -15.23
N ILE A 344 -12.13 -32.54 -15.41
CA ILE A 344 -10.87 -31.77 -15.55
C ILE A 344 -10.06 -31.85 -14.26
N THR A 345 -10.71 -31.70 -13.10
CA THR A 345 -10.08 -31.80 -11.78
C THR A 345 -9.55 -33.20 -11.50
N GLU A 346 -10.32 -34.25 -11.83
CA GLU A 346 -9.91 -35.65 -11.69
C GLU A 346 -8.68 -35.99 -12.54
N GLN A 347 -8.58 -35.41 -13.75
CA GLN A 347 -7.48 -35.66 -14.69
C GLN A 347 -6.30 -34.68 -14.56
N ALA A 348 -6.42 -33.64 -13.72
CA ALA A 348 -5.38 -32.62 -13.58
C ALA A 348 -4.09 -33.16 -12.94
N GLU A 349 -2.95 -32.54 -13.29
CA GLU A 349 -1.68 -32.76 -12.62
C GLU A 349 -1.77 -32.43 -11.12
N LYS A 350 -0.99 -33.14 -10.30
CA LYS A 350 -1.02 -33.03 -8.83
C LYS A 350 -0.96 -31.58 -8.32
N LYS A 351 -0.09 -30.73 -8.91
CA LYS A 351 0.06 -29.31 -8.53
C LYS A 351 -1.20 -28.46 -8.74
N HIS A 352 -2.13 -28.86 -9.61
CA HIS A 352 -3.34 -28.10 -9.93
C HIS A 352 -4.62 -28.74 -9.37
N ARG A 353 -4.57 -30.01 -8.99
CA ARG A 353 -5.71 -30.79 -8.53
C ARG A 353 -6.39 -30.17 -7.30
N GLN A 354 -5.62 -29.81 -6.27
CA GLN A 354 -6.18 -29.26 -5.03
C GLN A 354 -6.81 -27.85 -5.21
N PRO A 355 -6.19 -26.89 -5.92
CA PRO A 355 -6.83 -25.63 -6.27
C PRO A 355 -8.14 -25.80 -7.05
N LEU A 356 -8.16 -26.67 -8.07
CA LEU A 356 -9.36 -26.95 -8.85
C LEU A 356 -10.46 -27.62 -8.03
N ALA A 357 -10.08 -28.53 -7.12
CA ALA A 357 -11.02 -29.16 -6.22
C ALA A 357 -11.68 -28.13 -5.28
N GLY A 358 -10.93 -27.14 -4.78
CA GLY A 358 -11.49 -26.03 -4.00
C GLY A 358 -12.49 -25.19 -4.80
N VAL A 359 -12.19 -24.94 -6.08
CA VAL A 359 -13.09 -24.27 -7.02
C VAL A 359 -14.37 -25.08 -7.25
N VAL A 360 -14.28 -26.40 -7.38
CA VAL A 360 -15.41 -27.34 -7.51
C VAL A 360 -16.26 -27.36 -6.23
N GLN A 361 -15.61 -27.44 -5.07
CA GLN A 361 -16.24 -27.40 -3.74
C GLN A 361 -17.08 -26.12 -3.57
N SER A 362 -16.52 -24.96 -3.91
CA SER A 362 -17.20 -23.67 -3.81
C SER A 362 -18.50 -23.62 -4.63
N LEU A 363 -18.49 -24.15 -5.87
CA LEU A 363 -19.69 -24.21 -6.72
C LEU A 363 -20.75 -25.15 -6.17
N ALA A 364 -20.34 -26.34 -5.74
CA ALA A 364 -21.27 -27.31 -5.18
C ALA A 364 -21.95 -26.75 -3.92
N VAL A 365 -21.16 -26.14 -3.03
CA VAL A 365 -21.64 -25.47 -1.82
C VAL A 365 -22.59 -24.31 -2.14
N GLN A 366 -22.35 -23.56 -3.23
CA GLN A 366 -23.25 -22.51 -3.71
C GLN A 366 -24.59 -23.08 -4.22
N LEU A 367 -24.56 -24.16 -5.00
CA LEU A 367 -25.77 -24.83 -5.52
C LEU A 367 -26.61 -25.46 -4.41
N SER A 368 -25.96 -25.93 -3.34
CA SER A 368 -26.66 -26.53 -2.20
C SER A 368 -27.13 -25.49 -1.16
N SER A 369 -27.13 -24.19 -1.51
CA SER A 369 -27.62 -23.12 -0.62
C SER A 369 -29.08 -23.36 -0.20
N PRO A 370 -29.42 -23.26 1.10
CA PRO A 370 -30.81 -23.39 1.57
C PRO A 370 -31.78 -22.46 0.85
N MET A 371 -31.33 -21.26 0.49
CA MET A 371 -32.12 -20.23 -0.19
C MET A 371 -32.52 -20.60 -1.63
N LEU A 372 -31.84 -21.56 -2.25
CA LEU A 372 -32.14 -21.97 -3.62
C LEU A 372 -33.41 -22.85 -3.65
N LYS A 373 -34.48 -22.37 -4.31
CA LYS A 373 -35.76 -23.09 -4.47
C LYS A 373 -35.76 -24.08 -5.64
N ARG A 374 -34.66 -24.81 -5.84
CA ARG A 374 -34.47 -25.78 -6.94
C ARG A 374 -33.85 -27.08 -6.43
N PRO A 375 -34.66 -28.08 -6.02
CA PRO A 375 -34.18 -29.30 -5.40
C PRO A 375 -33.31 -30.14 -6.34
N ASP A 376 -33.59 -30.10 -7.64
CA ASP A 376 -32.81 -30.74 -8.70
C ASP A 376 -31.35 -30.24 -8.74
N LEU A 377 -31.16 -28.92 -8.67
CA LEU A 377 -29.82 -28.31 -8.69
C LEU A 377 -29.08 -28.49 -7.35
N LYS A 378 -29.81 -28.47 -6.23
CA LYS A 378 -29.25 -28.80 -4.91
C LYS A 378 -28.69 -30.22 -4.88
N ALA A 379 -29.44 -31.18 -5.42
CA ALA A 379 -29.02 -32.59 -5.49
C ALA A 379 -27.75 -32.75 -6.33
N ARG A 380 -27.62 -32.03 -7.44
CA ARG A 380 -26.40 -32.04 -8.27
C ARG A 380 -25.16 -31.56 -7.53
N GLY A 381 -25.28 -30.52 -6.69
CA GLY A 381 -24.18 -30.05 -5.83
C GLY A 381 -23.72 -31.12 -4.83
N VAL A 382 -24.67 -31.75 -4.14
CA VAL A 382 -24.39 -32.83 -3.17
C VAL A 382 -23.77 -34.04 -3.85
N GLU A 383 -24.33 -34.49 -4.97
CA GLU A 383 -23.86 -35.67 -5.69
C GLU A 383 -22.45 -35.46 -6.26
N SER A 384 -22.14 -34.25 -6.71
CA SER A 384 -20.79 -33.87 -7.15
C SER A 384 -19.76 -34.01 -6.03
N MET A 385 -20.10 -33.57 -4.81
CA MET A 385 -19.19 -33.71 -3.65
C MET A 385 -19.09 -35.16 -3.18
N ARG A 386 -20.19 -35.92 -3.24
CA ARG A 386 -20.20 -37.36 -2.94
C ARG A 386 -19.31 -38.14 -3.90
N ARG A 387 -19.43 -37.90 -5.20
CA ARG A 387 -18.55 -38.48 -6.23
C ARG A 387 -17.07 -38.24 -5.92
N LEU A 388 -16.69 -37.02 -5.53
CA LEU A 388 -15.31 -36.75 -5.13
C LEU A 388 -14.95 -37.48 -3.83
N ALA A 389 -15.81 -37.44 -2.81
CA ALA A 389 -15.61 -38.05 -1.50
C ALA A 389 -15.41 -39.57 -1.54
N ASP A 390 -16.12 -40.26 -2.44
CA ASP A 390 -16.09 -41.71 -2.65
C ASP A 390 -15.06 -42.12 -3.71
N GLY A 391 -14.38 -41.16 -4.33
CA GLY A 391 -13.36 -41.40 -5.35
C GLY A 391 -12.08 -42.03 -4.79
N PRO A 392 -11.26 -42.67 -5.65
CA PRO A 392 -10.04 -43.36 -5.23
C PRO A 392 -8.87 -42.41 -4.89
N ASP A 393 -8.96 -41.14 -5.27
CA ASP A 393 -7.94 -40.12 -4.98
C ASP A 393 -8.16 -39.52 -3.59
N ALA A 394 -7.21 -39.74 -2.67
CA ALA A 394 -7.34 -39.31 -1.29
C ALA A 394 -7.43 -37.78 -1.11
N GLU A 395 -6.75 -36.99 -1.96
CA GLU A 395 -6.77 -35.52 -1.88
C GLU A 395 -8.13 -34.97 -2.35
N LEU A 396 -8.68 -35.53 -3.43
CA LEU A 396 -10.02 -35.17 -3.91
C LEU A 396 -11.13 -35.66 -2.96
N ALA A 397 -10.95 -36.84 -2.39
CA ALA A 397 -11.87 -37.40 -1.42
C ALA A 397 -11.97 -36.55 -0.15
N ASP A 398 -10.83 -36.01 0.31
CA ASP A 398 -10.78 -35.05 1.41
C ASP A 398 -11.59 -33.77 1.08
N VAL A 399 -11.38 -33.18 -0.09
CA VAL A 399 -12.13 -31.98 -0.52
C VAL A 399 -13.63 -32.27 -0.67
N GLY A 400 -14.00 -33.43 -1.22
CA GLY A 400 -15.40 -33.86 -1.32
C GLY A 400 -16.07 -33.97 0.04
N ARG A 401 -15.41 -34.61 1.02
CA ARG A 401 -15.91 -34.72 2.40
C ARG A 401 -16.07 -33.35 3.06
N GLN A 402 -15.09 -32.46 2.91
CA GLN A 402 -15.19 -31.09 3.43
C GLN A 402 -16.33 -30.30 2.77
N GLY A 403 -16.55 -30.49 1.47
CA GLY A 403 -17.66 -29.90 0.72
C GLY A 403 -19.01 -30.36 1.25
N LEU A 404 -19.20 -31.67 1.40
CA LEU A 404 -20.39 -32.25 2.02
C LEU A 404 -20.61 -31.71 3.44
N ALA A 405 -19.55 -31.65 4.26
CA ALA A 405 -19.64 -31.14 5.63
C ALA A 405 -20.12 -29.69 5.67
N THR A 406 -19.60 -28.84 4.77
CA THR A 406 -20.02 -27.44 4.62
C THR A 406 -21.48 -27.33 4.16
N ILE A 407 -21.95 -28.25 3.30
CA ILE A 407 -23.36 -28.29 2.89
C ILE A 407 -24.25 -28.68 4.08
N CYS A 408 -23.88 -29.71 4.84
CA CYS A 408 -24.58 -30.11 6.06
C CYS A 408 -24.63 -28.96 7.10
N GLU A 409 -23.53 -28.23 7.30
CA GLU A 409 -23.50 -27.03 8.15
C GLU A 409 -24.54 -25.99 7.75
N ARG A 410 -24.65 -25.68 6.45
CA ARG A 410 -25.62 -24.72 5.92
C ARG A 410 -27.06 -25.18 6.09
N ASN A 411 -27.29 -26.49 6.06
CA ASN A 411 -28.58 -27.11 6.32
C ASN A 411 -28.86 -27.33 7.82
N SER A 412 -27.96 -26.89 8.72
CA SER A 412 -28.04 -27.12 10.17
C SER A 412 -27.98 -28.60 10.58
N GLU A 413 -27.45 -29.47 9.72
CA GLU A 413 -27.19 -30.89 9.96
C GLU A 413 -25.83 -31.09 10.64
N PHE A 414 -25.62 -30.43 11.79
CA PHE A 414 -24.29 -30.31 12.40
C PHE A 414 -23.66 -31.66 12.78
N LEU A 415 -24.45 -32.65 13.21
CA LEU A 415 -23.90 -33.97 13.57
C LEU A 415 -23.34 -34.74 12.36
N GLU A 416 -23.97 -34.62 11.19
CA GLU A 416 -23.44 -35.23 9.97
C GLU A 416 -22.21 -34.46 9.45
N ALA A 417 -22.23 -33.12 9.53
CA ALA A 417 -21.05 -32.32 9.24
C ALA A 417 -19.85 -32.72 10.12
N ALA A 418 -20.07 -32.95 11.42
CA ALA A 418 -19.01 -33.37 12.34
C ALA A 418 -18.38 -34.71 11.94
N LYS A 419 -19.19 -35.72 11.59
CA LYS A 419 -18.70 -37.02 11.13
C LYS A 419 -17.90 -36.92 9.83
N LEU A 420 -18.34 -36.08 8.90
CA LEU A 420 -17.63 -35.85 7.64
C LEU A 420 -16.26 -35.20 7.85
N TYR A 421 -16.15 -34.26 8.79
CA TYR A 421 -14.86 -33.67 9.17
C TYR A 421 -13.95 -34.65 9.91
N GLU A 422 -14.48 -35.52 10.79
CA GLU A 422 -13.68 -36.60 11.39
C GLU A 422 -13.17 -37.58 10.33
N ALA A 423 -14.00 -37.96 9.36
CA ALA A 423 -13.58 -38.83 8.26
C ALA A 423 -12.52 -38.17 7.37
N SER A 424 -12.65 -36.87 7.12
CA SER A 424 -11.63 -36.04 6.43
C SER A 424 -10.32 -36.00 7.23
N ALA A 425 -10.38 -35.75 8.54
CA ALA A 425 -9.21 -35.80 9.41
C ALA A 425 -8.54 -37.18 9.40
N ALA A 426 -9.31 -38.27 9.51
CA ALA A 426 -8.79 -39.63 9.51
C ALA A 426 -7.95 -39.95 8.26
N THR A 427 -8.31 -39.39 7.09
CA THR A 427 -7.51 -39.56 5.87
C THR A 427 -6.17 -38.82 5.86
N LEU A 428 -6.00 -37.85 6.76
CA LEU A 428 -4.76 -37.09 6.95
C LEU A 428 -3.96 -37.57 8.18
N ALA A 429 -4.46 -38.52 8.96
CA ALA A 429 -3.86 -38.95 10.23
C ALA A 429 -2.46 -39.57 10.08
N THR A 430 -2.17 -40.18 8.93
CA THR A 430 -0.87 -40.79 8.61
C THR A 430 0.08 -39.83 7.87
N ALA A 431 -0.33 -38.58 7.62
CA ALA A 431 0.47 -37.63 6.87
C ALA A 431 1.68 -37.16 7.68
N THR A 432 2.85 -37.16 7.04
CA THR A 432 4.12 -36.78 7.67
C THR A 432 4.45 -35.29 7.49
N SER A 433 3.79 -34.61 6.55
CA SER A 433 4.05 -33.19 6.28
C SER A 433 3.42 -32.29 7.34
N VAL A 434 4.12 -31.22 7.73
CA VAL A 434 3.59 -30.23 8.70
C VAL A 434 2.30 -29.59 8.19
N GLN A 435 2.18 -29.34 6.88
CA GLN A 435 1.00 -28.74 6.28
C GLN A 435 -0.23 -29.65 6.37
N ASP A 436 -0.06 -30.95 6.13
CA ASP A 436 -1.17 -31.90 6.21
C ASP A 436 -1.58 -32.17 7.66
N ARG A 437 -0.64 -32.12 8.61
CA ARG A 437 -0.99 -32.15 10.04
C ARG A 437 -1.75 -30.90 10.50
N ILE A 438 -1.38 -29.71 10.02
CA ILE A 438 -2.17 -28.50 10.26
C ILE A 438 -3.59 -28.63 9.70
N LYS A 439 -3.73 -29.20 8.49
CA LYS A 439 -5.05 -29.48 7.89
C LYS A 439 -5.83 -30.47 8.75
N HIS A 440 -5.23 -31.60 9.12
CA HIS A 440 -5.80 -32.62 10.00
C HIS A 440 -6.40 -31.98 11.27
N ASP A 441 -5.59 -31.22 12.00
CA ASP A 441 -6.00 -30.60 13.26
C ASP A 441 -7.13 -29.58 13.03
N MET A 442 -7.09 -28.82 11.93
CA MET A 442 -8.17 -27.89 11.59
C MET A 442 -9.49 -28.62 11.30
N GLN A 443 -9.47 -29.80 10.67
CA GLN A 443 -10.68 -30.60 10.47
C GLN A 443 -11.23 -31.13 11.80
N LEU A 444 -10.37 -31.56 12.72
CA LEU A 444 -10.80 -31.96 14.07
C LEU A 444 -11.43 -30.80 14.85
N VAL A 445 -10.88 -29.59 14.75
CA VAL A 445 -11.52 -28.41 15.35
C VAL A 445 -12.90 -28.15 14.73
N LYS A 446 -13.03 -28.21 13.40
CA LYS A 446 -14.34 -28.06 12.72
C LYS A 446 -15.34 -29.14 13.13
N ALA A 447 -14.89 -30.39 13.29
CA ALA A 447 -15.72 -31.48 13.80
C ALA A 447 -16.23 -31.17 15.21
N ALA A 448 -15.35 -30.74 16.12
CA ALA A 448 -15.73 -30.35 17.48
C ALA A 448 -16.73 -29.17 17.50
N THR A 449 -16.49 -28.13 16.70
CA THR A 449 -17.44 -27.01 16.54
C THR A 449 -18.82 -27.50 16.14
N ASN A 450 -18.88 -28.46 15.21
CA ASN A 450 -20.14 -29.03 14.74
C ASN A 450 -20.82 -29.94 15.78
N TYR A 451 -20.08 -30.76 16.53
CA TYR A 451 -20.67 -31.49 17.66
C TYR A 451 -21.29 -30.55 18.70
N ARG A 452 -20.58 -29.47 19.06
CA ARG A 452 -21.11 -28.48 20.01
C ARG A 452 -22.39 -27.82 19.47
N ARG A 453 -22.39 -27.38 18.20
CA ARG A 453 -23.58 -26.81 17.55
C ARG A 453 -24.73 -27.81 17.45
N GLY A 454 -24.41 -29.10 17.29
CA GLY A 454 -25.34 -30.23 17.36
C GLY A 454 -25.76 -30.62 18.77
N LYS A 455 -25.54 -29.77 19.78
CA LYS A 455 -25.87 -30.00 21.20
C LYS A 455 -25.16 -31.20 21.84
N GLN A 456 -23.92 -31.50 21.40
CA GLN A 456 -23.05 -32.52 22.00
C GLN A 456 -21.70 -31.91 22.47
N PRO A 457 -21.71 -30.95 23.42
CA PRO A 457 -20.49 -30.31 23.90
C PRO A 457 -19.52 -31.29 24.58
N ASP A 458 -19.99 -32.34 25.26
CA ASP A 458 -19.13 -33.36 25.87
C ASP A 458 -18.31 -34.13 24.82
N ARG A 459 -18.94 -34.45 23.69
CA ARG A 459 -18.26 -35.14 22.58
C ARG A 459 -17.25 -34.22 21.90
N ALA A 460 -17.61 -32.96 21.68
CA ALA A 460 -16.71 -31.94 21.17
C ALA A 460 -15.48 -31.78 22.08
N LEU A 461 -15.71 -31.68 23.39
CA LEU A 461 -14.66 -31.55 24.39
C LEU A 461 -13.72 -32.77 24.39
N LYS A 462 -14.28 -33.98 24.42
CA LYS A 462 -13.50 -35.23 24.37
C LYS A 462 -12.66 -35.32 23.10
N LEU A 463 -13.19 -34.88 21.96
CA LEU A 463 -12.45 -34.83 20.70
C LEU A 463 -11.27 -33.86 20.78
N LEU A 464 -11.49 -32.62 21.23
CA LEU A 464 -10.43 -31.61 21.36
C LEU A 464 -9.35 -32.01 22.36
N GLN A 465 -9.71 -32.73 23.44
CA GLN A 465 -8.76 -33.23 24.44
C GLN A 465 -7.99 -34.48 23.99
N SER A 466 -8.41 -35.13 22.90
CA SER A 466 -7.77 -36.35 22.40
C SER A 466 -6.46 -36.09 21.66
N TYR A 467 -6.16 -34.83 21.32
CA TYR A 467 -4.94 -34.44 20.61
C TYR A 467 -4.44 -33.06 21.04
N GLU A 468 -3.15 -32.83 20.82
CA GLU A 468 -2.52 -31.52 20.97
C GLU A 468 -2.16 -30.99 19.57
N PRO A 469 -2.63 -29.80 19.15
CA PRO A 469 -2.41 -29.32 17.79
C PRO A 469 -0.93 -29.15 17.47
N ILE A 470 -0.50 -29.70 16.33
CA ILE A 470 0.88 -29.65 15.85
C ILE A 470 1.09 -28.33 15.11
N ALA A 471 1.49 -27.30 15.85
CA ALA A 471 2.03 -26.09 15.25
C ALA A 471 2.92 -25.32 16.24
N ALA A 472 3.80 -24.46 15.70
CA ALA A 472 4.49 -23.47 16.52
C ALA A 472 3.49 -22.53 17.19
N ASN A 473 3.90 -21.93 18.32
CA ASN A 473 3.19 -20.80 18.92
C ASN A 473 2.84 -19.78 17.83
N ASN A 474 1.66 -19.19 17.95
CA ASN A 474 1.07 -18.27 16.99
C ASN A 474 0.54 -18.92 15.70
N SER A 475 -0.06 -20.11 15.80
CA SER A 475 -0.79 -20.73 14.68
C SER A 475 -2.30 -20.58 14.83
N LEU A 476 -3.01 -20.37 13.71
CA LEU A 476 -4.47 -20.27 13.70
C LEU A 476 -5.14 -21.53 14.27
N VAL A 477 -4.57 -22.72 14.02
CA VAL A 477 -5.16 -23.99 14.49
C VAL A 477 -5.10 -24.14 16.00
N VAL A 478 -3.97 -23.78 16.62
CA VAL A 478 -3.78 -23.79 18.09
C VAL A 478 -4.75 -22.83 18.75
N GLY A 479 -4.88 -21.62 18.20
CA GLY A 479 -5.83 -20.64 18.69
C GLY A 479 -7.28 -21.10 18.55
N ARG A 480 -7.66 -21.65 17.40
CA ARG A 480 -9.02 -22.15 17.13
C ARG A 480 -9.37 -23.32 18.05
N HIS A 481 -8.42 -24.21 18.31
CA HIS A 481 -8.56 -25.33 19.25
C HIS A 481 -8.83 -24.84 20.67
N GLY A 482 -7.99 -23.93 21.20
CA GLY A 482 -8.19 -23.38 22.54
C GLY A 482 -9.49 -22.57 22.69
N TYR A 483 -9.87 -21.81 21.66
CA TYR A 483 -11.14 -21.07 21.64
C TYR A 483 -12.35 -22.03 21.63
N GLU A 484 -12.30 -23.11 20.84
CA GLU A 484 -13.39 -24.09 20.83
C GLU A 484 -13.48 -24.89 22.14
N LEU A 485 -12.34 -25.17 22.80
CA LEU A 485 -12.33 -25.73 24.17
C LEU A 485 -13.08 -24.83 25.15
N GLY A 486 -12.83 -23.53 25.11
CA GLY A 486 -13.54 -22.57 25.95
C GLY A 486 -15.04 -22.54 25.67
N LEU A 487 -15.44 -22.61 24.38
CA LEU A 487 -16.85 -22.68 23.99
C LEU A 487 -17.54 -23.97 24.46
N CYS A 488 -16.83 -25.09 24.49
CA CYS A 488 -17.35 -26.35 25.04
C CYS A 488 -17.57 -26.25 26.55
N HIS A 489 -16.60 -25.71 27.30
CA HIS A 489 -16.75 -25.49 28.73
C HIS A 489 -17.87 -24.48 29.07
N GLU A 490 -18.07 -23.43 28.27
CA GLU A 490 -19.23 -22.54 28.42
C GLU A 490 -20.55 -23.30 28.22
N ALA A 491 -20.64 -24.16 27.20
CA ALA A 491 -21.83 -24.95 26.92
C ALA A 491 -22.12 -26.03 28.00
N LEU A 492 -21.10 -26.41 28.77
CA LEU A 492 -21.19 -27.32 29.92
C LEU A 492 -21.37 -26.59 31.26
N GLU A 493 -21.57 -25.27 31.25
CA GLU A 493 -21.72 -24.44 32.44
C GLU A 493 -20.49 -24.49 33.39
N GLU A 494 -19.28 -24.60 32.82
CA GLU A 494 -18.01 -24.64 33.54
C GLU A 494 -17.19 -23.34 33.33
N PRO A 495 -17.63 -22.18 33.87
CA PRO A 495 -17.09 -20.86 33.52
C PRO A 495 -15.59 -20.69 33.82
N GLN A 496 -15.09 -21.31 34.89
CA GLN A 496 -13.66 -21.22 35.25
C GLN A 496 -12.77 -21.99 34.28
N LYS A 497 -13.20 -23.17 33.84
CA LYS A 497 -12.47 -23.94 32.82
C LYS A 497 -12.52 -23.25 31.46
N ALA A 498 -13.67 -22.63 31.13
CA ALA A 498 -13.81 -21.81 29.93
C ALA A 498 -12.84 -20.63 29.94
N LEU A 499 -12.74 -19.90 31.05
CA LEU A 499 -11.81 -18.79 31.20
C LEU A 499 -10.36 -19.25 31.01
N VAL A 500 -9.94 -20.35 31.66
CA VAL A 500 -8.59 -20.91 31.51
C VAL A 500 -8.30 -21.30 30.06
N ALA A 501 -9.26 -21.91 29.36
CA ALA A 501 -9.10 -22.28 27.96
C ALA A 501 -8.96 -21.05 27.05
N TYR A 502 -9.76 -20.00 27.27
CA TYR A 502 -9.64 -18.76 26.51
C TYR A 502 -8.31 -18.04 26.74
N LEU A 503 -7.84 -17.95 27.98
CA LEU A 503 -6.54 -17.36 28.30
C LEU A 503 -5.40 -18.12 27.63
N ARG A 504 -5.43 -19.46 27.65
CA ARG A 504 -4.43 -20.28 26.93
C ARG A 504 -4.49 -20.04 25.42
N ALA A 505 -5.69 -19.89 24.84
CA ALA A 505 -5.86 -19.64 23.42
C ALA A 505 -5.29 -18.28 23.00
N THR A 506 -5.52 -17.23 23.80
CA THR A 506 -5.00 -15.89 23.53
C THR A 506 -3.49 -15.80 23.74
N GLU A 507 -2.92 -16.54 24.70
CA GLU A 507 -1.47 -16.65 24.88
C GLU A 507 -0.80 -17.41 23.75
N ALA A 508 -1.40 -18.52 23.32
CA ALA A 508 -0.84 -19.38 22.30
C ALA A 508 -0.95 -18.81 20.88
N SER A 509 -2.00 -18.03 20.57
CA SER A 509 -2.22 -17.48 19.23
C SER A 509 -2.89 -16.09 19.22
N PRO A 510 -2.22 -15.08 19.81
CA PRO A 510 -2.81 -13.74 19.95
C PRO A 510 -3.15 -13.11 18.60
N TYR A 511 -2.29 -13.25 17.59
CA TYR A 511 -2.46 -12.57 16.29
C TYR A 511 -3.63 -13.08 15.46
N TYR A 512 -3.99 -14.36 15.61
CA TYR A 512 -5.02 -14.96 14.78
C TYR A 512 -6.38 -15.01 15.46
N ILE A 513 -6.43 -15.19 16.78
CA ILE A 513 -7.69 -15.38 17.50
C ILE A 513 -8.24 -14.08 18.06
N VAL A 514 -7.41 -13.25 18.68
CA VAL A 514 -7.89 -12.02 19.33
C VAL A 514 -8.61 -11.08 18.35
N PRO A 515 -8.09 -10.76 17.14
CA PRO A 515 -8.78 -9.84 16.23
C PRO A 515 -9.95 -10.46 15.46
N ASN A 516 -10.03 -11.80 15.38
CA ASN A 516 -10.99 -12.51 14.52
C ASN A 516 -12.09 -13.24 15.30
N THR A 517 -12.19 -13.05 16.62
CA THR A 517 -13.19 -13.67 17.48
C THR A 517 -13.69 -12.72 18.57
N ASP A 518 -14.74 -13.11 19.29
CA ASP A 518 -15.26 -12.40 20.47
C ASP A 518 -14.58 -12.85 21.78
N ILE A 519 -13.42 -13.52 21.71
CA ILE A 519 -12.75 -14.16 22.86
C ILE A 519 -12.49 -13.18 24.01
N VAL A 520 -12.14 -11.92 23.71
CA VAL A 520 -11.88 -10.89 24.74
C VAL A 520 -13.16 -10.54 25.48
N GLN A 521 -14.29 -10.39 24.76
CA GLN A 521 -15.59 -10.12 25.37
C GLN A 521 -16.03 -11.29 26.26
N LYS A 522 -15.72 -12.52 25.85
CA LYS A 522 -15.97 -13.73 26.65
C LYS A 522 -15.12 -13.76 27.92
N ILE A 523 -13.83 -13.43 27.82
CA ILE A 523 -12.94 -13.32 28.99
C ILE A 523 -13.47 -12.25 29.96
N ILE A 524 -13.85 -11.06 29.48
CA ILE A 524 -14.44 -10.00 30.30
C ILE A 524 -15.72 -10.49 30.98
N LYS A 525 -16.63 -11.14 30.25
CA LYS A 525 -17.88 -11.70 30.80
C LYS A 525 -17.64 -12.74 31.89
N LEU A 526 -16.54 -13.49 31.81
CA LEU A 526 -16.15 -14.52 32.78
C LEU A 526 -15.33 -13.99 33.96
N GLY A 527 -15.22 -12.66 34.12
CA GLY A 527 -14.52 -12.02 35.24
C GLY A 527 -13.18 -11.39 34.88
N GLY A 528 -12.80 -11.37 33.59
CA GLY A 528 -11.56 -10.78 33.10
C GLY A 528 -10.33 -11.66 33.32
N VAL A 529 -9.15 -11.10 33.05
CA VAL A 529 -7.88 -11.77 33.38
C VAL A 529 -7.65 -11.68 34.89
N PRO A 530 -7.49 -12.82 35.61
CA PRO A 530 -7.23 -12.80 37.04
C PRO A 530 -5.95 -12.02 37.36
N LEU A 531 -6.02 -11.19 38.41
CA LEU A 531 -4.86 -10.44 38.86
C LEU A 531 -3.82 -11.39 39.46
N ARG A 532 -2.56 -11.18 39.11
CA ARG A 532 -1.44 -11.84 39.74
C ARG A 532 -1.30 -11.41 41.20
N GLU A 533 -1.05 -12.38 42.07
CA GLU A 533 -0.73 -12.12 43.48
C GLU A 533 0.63 -11.43 43.62
N ASP A 534 1.57 -11.76 42.73
CA ASP A 534 2.95 -11.27 42.72
C ASP A 534 3.16 -10.00 41.87
N ARG A 535 2.08 -9.30 41.48
CA ARG A 535 2.21 -8.03 40.74
C ARG A 535 2.89 -6.96 41.61
N ASP A 536 3.79 -6.20 41.00
CA ASP A 536 4.58 -5.15 41.65
C ASP A 536 4.05 -3.73 41.36
N VAL A 537 2.93 -3.64 40.66
CA VAL A 537 2.22 -2.39 40.41
C VAL A 537 0.73 -2.54 40.71
N ASP A 538 0.10 -1.41 41.06
CA ASP A 538 -1.35 -1.24 41.02
C ASP A 538 -1.71 -0.26 39.90
N VAL A 539 -2.64 -0.67 39.04
CA VAL A 539 -3.13 0.12 37.91
C VAL A 539 -4.55 0.57 38.22
N LYS A 540 -4.81 1.87 38.09
CA LYS A 540 -6.16 2.46 38.26
C LYS A 540 -6.48 3.37 37.09
N TYR A 541 -7.63 3.15 36.45
CA TYR A 541 -8.14 4.03 35.41
C TYR A 541 -8.84 5.23 36.04
N VAL A 542 -8.59 6.40 35.48
CA VAL A 542 -9.21 7.66 35.92
C VAL A 542 -10.38 7.97 35.01
N THR A 543 -11.54 8.16 35.64
CA THR A 543 -12.77 8.54 34.95
C THR A 543 -13.02 10.04 35.05
N GLY A 544 -13.66 10.61 34.04
CA GLY A 544 -14.10 12.01 34.05
C GLY A 544 -15.32 12.22 34.96
N GLU A 545 -15.83 13.46 35.01
CA GLU A 545 -16.94 13.86 35.89
C GLU A 545 -18.22 13.00 35.74
N ASN A 546 -18.46 12.42 34.55
CA ASN A 546 -19.61 11.54 34.26
C ASN A 546 -19.28 10.04 34.33
N ASN A 547 -18.20 9.67 35.02
CA ASN A 547 -17.67 8.30 35.09
C ASN A 547 -17.30 7.68 33.72
N GLN A 548 -17.05 8.52 32.71
CA GLN A 548 -16.63 8.09 31.38
C GLN A 548 -15.10 7.92 31.31
N PRO A 549 -14.58 6.95 30.54
CA PRO A 549 -13.14 6.82 30.30
C PRO A 549 -12.58 8.08 29.63
N LEU A 550 -11.55 8.66 30.22
CA LEU A 550 -10.96 9.88 29.69
C LEU A 550 -9.83 9.54 28.73
N ARG A 551 -10.10 9.64 27.43
CA ARG A 551 -9.08 9.45 26.39
C ARG A 551 -8.29 10.74 26.22
N THR A 552 -6.97 10.60 26.19
CA THR A 552 -5.99 11.67 26.00
C THR A 552 -4.87 11.11 25.14
N THR A 553 -4.19 11.97 24.38
CA THR A 553 -3.08 11.59 23.49
C THR A 553 -1.75 12.21 23.89
N ALA A 554 -1.76 13.23 24.76
CA ALA A 554 -0.57 13.94 25.20
C ALA A 554 -0.68 14.32 26.68
N LEU A 555 0.44 14.25 27.40
CA LEU A 555 0.53 14.57 28.82
C LEU A 555 1.63 15.60 29.08
N ALA A 556 1.38 16.50 30.02
CA ALA A 556 2.39 17.40 30.59
C ALA A 556 2.11 17.63 32.09
N THR A 557 3.09 18.10 32.85
CA THR A 557 2.89 18.39 34.29
C THR A 557 3.69 19.59 34.77
N ASP A 558 3.10 20.42 35.63
CA ASP A 558 3.78 21.50 36.37
C ASP A 558 4.40 21.00 37.69
N GLY A 559 4.45 19.68 37.90
CA GLY A 559 4.89 19.06 39.15
C GLY A 559 3.79 18.93 40.22
N ARG A 560 2.61 19.49 39.99
CA ARG A 560 1.44 19.37 40.86
C ARG A 560 0.22 18.82 40.12
N ARG A 561 -0.08 19.39 38.96
CA ARG A 561 -1.23 19.05 38.10
C ARG A 561 -0.76 18.32 36.86
N LEU A 562 -1.67 17.53 36.31
CA LEU A 562 -1.54 16.97 34.97
C LEU A 562 -2.26 17.86 33.98
N PHE A 563 -1.64 18.09 32.84
CA PHE A 563 -2.27 18.69 31.68
C PHE A 563 -2.44 17.60 30.62
N LEU A 564 -3.61 17.59 29.99
CA LEU A 564 -4.04 16.55 29.08
C LEU A 564 -4.45 17.18 27.75
N GLY A 565 -3.89 16.66 26.66
CA GLY A 565 -4.20 17.07 25.30
C GLY A 565 -5.08 16.05 24.60
N GLY A 566 -6.09 16.54 23.88
CA GLY A 566 -6.99 15.70 23.11
C GLY A 566 -8.05 15.02 23.95
N VAL A 567 -8.72 15.76 24.83
CA VAL A 567 -9.75 15.27 25.75
C VAL A 567 -11.16 15.67 25.30
N LYS A 568 -12.03 14.72 24.92
CA LYS A 568 -13.42 15.05 24.55
C LYS A 568 -14.31 15.25 25.79
N PHE A 569 -14.75 16.48 26.03
CA PHE A 569 -15.84 16.77 26.98
C PHE A 569 -17.16 16.85 26.20
N ASN A 570 -18.04 15.85 26.36
CA ASN A 570 -19.39 15.78 25.77
C ASN A 570 -19.48 16.01 24.23
N SER A 571 -19.53 14.94 23.43
CA SER A 571 -20.15 15.03 22.10
C SER A 571 -21.08 13.85 21.83
N THR A 572 -22.35 14.16 21.57
CA THR A 572 -23.41 13.24 21.07
C THR A 572 -23.26 12.91 19.57
N ALA A 573 -22.13 13.22 18.95
CA ALA A 573 -21.89 12.98 17.53
C ALA A 573 -21.35 11.55 17.28
N ASN A 574 -22.23 10.67 16.81
CA ASN A 574 -21.88 9.37 16.23
C ASN A 574 -21.07 9.56 14.93
N GLY A 575 -19.75 9.66 15.03
CA GLY A 575 -18.83 9.65 13.88
C GLY A 575 -18.49 8.20 13.47
N SER A 576 -18.79 7.86 12.22
CA SER A 576 -18.60 6.51 11.66
C SER A 576 -17.14 6.03 11.69
N ALA A 577 -16.94 4.77 12.07
CA ALA A 577 -15.64 4.11 12.29
C ALA A 577 -14.92 3.64 11.00
N THR A 578 -14.82 4.48 9.97
CA THR A 578 -14.30 4.06 8.63
C THR A 578 -13.09 4.84 8.09
N SER A 579 -12.38 5.64 8.88
CA SER A 579 -11.08 6.20 8.43
C SER A 579 -9.93 5.83 9.36
N VAL A 580 -8.75 5.71 8.78
CA VAL A 580 -7.46 5.22 9.33
C VAL A 580 -6.92 6.06 10.51
N ARG A 581 -7.69 7.04 11.03
CA ARG A 581 -7.35 7.87 12.20
C ARG A 581 -7.66 7.20 13.55
N ARG A 582 -7.31 5.93 13.73
CA ARG A 582 -7.69 5.16 14.94
C ARG A 582 -6.94 5.51 16.25
N PHE A 583 -5.98 6.44 16.24
CA PHE A 583 -5.16 6.73 17.43
C PHE A 583 -4.96 8.22 17.76
N TYR A 584 -5.55 9.15 17.00
CA TYR A 584 -5.31 10.58 17.14
C TYR A 584 -6.63 11.36 17.12
N GLY A 585 -6.89 12.18 18.14
CA GLY A 585 -7.95 13.21 18.08
C GLY A 585 -9.08 13.07 19.10
N GLY A 586 -8.81 13.43 20.35
CA GLY A 586 -9.80 14.23 21.07
C GLY A 586 -9.54 15.72 20.83
N VAL A 587 -10.51 16.55 21.20
CA VAL A 587 -10.44 18.01 21.01
C VAL A 587 -10.44 18.64 22.38
N GLY A 588 -9.45 19.47 22.68
CA GLY A 588 -9.37 20.23 23.92
C GLY A 588 -8.14 19.94 24.77
N VAL A 589 -7.96 20.80 25.77
CA VAL A 589 -6.91 20.81 26.78
C VAL A 589 -7.57 20.89 28.15
N ALA A 590 -7.20 19.98 29.05
CA ALA A 590 -7.67 19.96 30.42
C ALA A 590 -6.52 19.93 31.42
N ALA A 591 -6.79 20.40 32.63
CA ALA A 591 -5.96 20.17 33.80
C ALA A 591 -6.67 19.27 34.80
N PHE A 592 -5.93 18.37 35.43
CA PHE A 592 -6.37 17.49 36.48
C PHE A 592 -5.45 17.62 37.70
N ASP A 593 -6.03 17.89 38.86
CA ASP A 593 -5.30 17.85 40.13
C ASP A 593 -5.53 16.48 40.78
N PRO A 594 -4.50 15.62 40.88
CA PRO A 594 -4.64 14.26 41.39
C PRO A 594 -4.89 14.19 42.90
N ASP A 595 -4.62 15.26 43.64
CA ASP A 595 -4.77 15.30 45.09
C ASP A 595 -6.20 15.68 45.47
N SER A 596 -6.74 16.73 44.84
CA SER A 596 -8.15 17.13 45.01
C SER A 596 -9.12 16.35 44.13
N ARG A 597 -8.63 15.62 43.12
CA ARG A 597 -9.41 14.93 42.08
C ARG A 597 -10.35 15.86 41.30
N THR A 598 -9.93 17.11 41.12
CA THR A 598 -10.73 18.13 40.41
C THR A 598 -10.25 18.34 38.98
N TRP A 599 -11.19 18.53 38.07
CA TRP A 599 -10.94 18.83 36.67
C TRP A 599 -11.10 20.32 36.38
N GLN A 600 -10.32 20.82 35.44
CA GLN A 600 -10.48 22.14 34.86
C GLN A 600 -10.32 22.06 33.34
N SER A 601 -11.39 22.38 32.60
CA SER A 601 -11.27 22.60 31.16
C SER A 601 -10.54 23.92 30.90
N LEU A 602 -9.46 23.86 30.11
CA LEU A 602 -8.66 25.04 29.75
C LEU A 602 -9.01 25.53 28.34
N ASN A 603 -9.32 24.61 27.43
CA ASN A 603 -9.80 24.90 26.08
C ASN A 603 -10.54 23.65 25.55
N THR A 604 -11.69 23.81 24.89
CA THR A 604 -12.48 22.67 24.38
C THR A 604 -12.27 22.38 22.90
N ASP A 605 -11.58 23.27 22.18
CA ASP A 605 -11.70 23.33 20.72
C ASP A 605 -10.39 23.01 20.00
N LEU A 606 -9.24 22.89 20.68
CA LEU A 606 -7.94 22.61 20.04
C LEU A 606 -7.77 21.12 19.70
N GLU A 607 -7.48 20.79 18.44
CA GLU A 607 -6.99 19.46 18.06
C GLU A 607 -5.52 19.33 18.44
N VAL A 608 -5.23 18.78 19.62
CA VAL A 608 -3.88 18.74 20.20
C VAL A 608 -3.04 17.63 19.55
N ALA A 609 -1.90 18.01 18.97
CA ALA A 609 -0.90 17.10 18.44
C ALA A 609 0.20 16.81 19.49
N CYS A 610 0.66 17.83 20.19
CA CYS A 610 1.68 17.69 21.24
C CYS A 610 1.48 18.71 22.37
N LEU A 611 1.96 18.37 23.56
CA LEU A 611 1.80 19.18 24.76
C LEU A 611 3.13 19.24 25.54
N ARG A 612 3.57 20.45 25.91
CA ARG A 612 4.79 20.65 26.70
C ARG A 612 4.61 21.81 27.67
N ILE A 613 5.34 21.81 28.78
CA ILE A 613 5.27 22.87 29.78
C ILE A 613 6.68 23.27 30.22
N ARG A 614 6.88 24.57 30.40
CA ARG A 614 8.11 25.19 30.93
C ARG A 614 7.70 26.36 31.82
N ASP A 615 8.22 26.45 33.05
CA ASP A 615 8.09 27.62 33.93
C ASP A 615 6.68 28.25 33.99
N ARG A 616 5.65 27.40 34.10
CA ARG A 616 4.22 27.79 34.15
C ARG A 616 3.64 28.34 32.84
N GLU A 617 4.30 28.09 31.71
CA GLU A 617 3.78 28.25 30.36
C GLU A 617 3.46 26.87 29.76
N LEU A 618 2.18 26.61 29.50
CA LEU A 618 1.74 25.41 28.79
C LEU A 618 1.71 25.70 27.29
N TRP A 619 2.54 25.00 26.53
CA TRP A 619 2.63 25.08 25.08
C TRP A 619 1.90 23.90 24.43
N VAL A 620 1.04 24.22 23.47
CA VAL A 620 0.15 23.29 22.78
C VAL A 620 0.41 23.39 21.28
N GLY A 621 0.91 22.32 20.69
CA GLY A 621 0.98 22.16 19.24
C GLY A 621 -0.34 21.57 18.74
N THR A 622 -0.89 22.13 17.66
CA THR A 622 -2.17 21.69 17.11
C THR A 622 -2.01 21.15 15.69
N TYR A 623 -2.99 20.34 15.25
CA TYR A 623 -3.00 19.78 13.90
C TYR A 623 -3.27 20.81 12.80
N ASP A 624 -4.00 21.89 13.11
CA ASP A 624 -4.58 22.80 12.10
C ASP A 624 -4.59 24.27 12.49
N ARG A 625 -4.16 24.64 13.71
CA ARG A 625 -4.32 25.99 14.28
C ARG A 625 -3.05 26.58 14.90
N GLY A 626 -1.90 26.07 14.48
CA GLY A 626 -0.60 26.55 14.87
C GLY A 626 -0.21 26.17 16.30
N LEU A 627 0.61 27.02 16.89
CA LEU A 627 1.16 26.87 18.22
C LEU A 627 0.41 27.77 19.20
N TRP A 628 0.04 27.25 20.36
CA TRP A 628 -0.64 28.00 21.40
C TRP A 628 0.18 27.98 22.68
N ARG A 629 0.19 29.11 23.38
CA ARG A 629 0.77 29.25 24.72
C ARG A 629 -0.31 29.67 25.69
N TYR A 630 -0.42 28.95 26.80
CA TYR A 630 -1.26 29.29 27.94
C TYR A 630 -0.39 29.64 29.14
N GLU A 631 -0.48 30.88 29.59
CA GLU A 631 0.18 31.36 30.79
C GLU A 631 -0.68 30.99 32.00
N LEU A 632 -0.20 30.07 32.85
CA LEU A 632 -1.00 29.50 33.93
C LEU A 632 -1.41 30.55 34.98
N ASP A 633 -0.53 31.52 35.24
CA ASP A 633 -0.77 32.55 36.26
C ASP A 633 -1.70 33.65 35.75
N ALA A 634 -1.48 34.11 34.52
CA ALA A 634 -2.33 35.11 33.86
C ALA A 634 -3.65 34.52 33.33
N LYS A 635 -3.76 33.18 33.26
CA LYS A 635 -4.87 32.45 32.61
C LYS A 635 -5.15 32.95 31.20
N LYS A 636 -4.09 33.29 30.46
CA LYS A 636 -4.17 33.93 29.15
C LYS A 636 -3.63 33.01 28.07
N TRP A 637 -4.40 32.89 26.97
CA TRP A 637 -3.96 32.22 25.75
C TRP A 637 -3.32 33.22 24.78
N THR A 638 -2.24 32.79 24.14
CA THR A 638 -1.60 33.48 23.01
C THR A 638 -1.41 32.46 21.88
N SER A 639 -1.82 32.80 20.66
CA SER A 639 -1.67 31.94 19.48
C SER A 639 -0.61 32.47 18.53
N PHE A 640 0.12 31.55 17.94
CA PHE A 640 1.09 31.77 16.87
C PHE A 640 0.63 30.93 15.69
N GLY A 641 0.03 31.58 14.70
CA GLY A 641 -0.39 30.96 13.45
C GLY A 641 0.44 31.46 12.26
N THR A 642 -0.04 31.19 11.06
CA THR A 642 0.57 31.67 9.81
C THR A 642 0.64 33.20 9.77
N ASP A 643 -0.35 33.88 10.33
CA ASP A 643 -0.40 35.34 10.44
C ASP A 643 0.69 35.91 11.36
N GLN A 644 1.24 35.09 12.25
CA GLN A 644 2.37 35.43 13.13
C GLN A 644 3.71 34.91 12.61
N GLY A 645 3.75 34.40 11.37
CA GLY A 645 4.98 33.99 10.69
C GLY A 645 5.28 32.49 10.75
N LEU A 646 4.36 31.64 11.26
CA LEU A 646 4.53 30.20 11.08
C LEU A 646 4.42 29.83 9.59
N PRO A 647 5.31 28.96 9.06
CA PRO A 647 5.23 28.54 7.66
C PRO A 647 4.04 27.60 7.39
N ASP A 648 3.54 26.90 8.40
CA ASP A 648 2.43 25.96 8.30
C ASP A 648 1.69 25.92 9.67
N PRO A 649 0.35 25.73 9.71
CA PRO A 649 -0.39 25.69 10.97
C PRO A 649 -0.33 24.33 11.69
N HIS A 650 0.24 23.29 11.10
CA HIS A 650 0.40 22.00 11.73
C HIS A 650 1.67 21.95 12.59
N VAL A 651 1.55 21.62 13.87
CA VAL A 651 2.69 21.54 14.81
C VAL A 651 2.88 20.11 15.29
N GLU A 652 3.97 19.48 14.89
CA GLU A 652 4.31 18.08 15.21
C GLU A 652 5.02 17.93 16.55
N SER A 653 5.96 18.83 16.87
CA SER A 653 6.81 18.67 18.06
C SER A 653 7.28 20.00 18.63
N ILE A 654 7.51 20.03 19.95
CA ILE A 654 7.96 21.19 20.70
C ILE A 654 9.11 20.76 21.63
N ALA A 655 10.17 21.57 21.69
CA ALA A 655 11.25 21.46 22.66
C ALA A 655 11.71 22.85 23.14
N PHE A 656 12.29 22.91 24.33
CA PHE A 656 12.75 24.16 24.95
C PHE A 656 14.25 24.16 25.15
N ARG A 657 14.88 25.32 24.98
CA ARG A 657 16.24 25.58 25.48
C ARG A 657 16.34 27.01 25.97
N ALA A 658 16.60 27.18 27.26
CA ALA A 658 16.53 28.49 27.90
C ALA A 658 15.19 29.18 27.52
N ASN A 659 15.23 30.41 27.01
CA ASN A 659 14.04 31.15 26.60
C ASN A 659 13.51 30.75 25.21
N ASP A 660 14.32 30.09 24.38
CA ASP A 660 13.94 29.72 23.01
C ASP A 660 13.01 28.50 22.96
N VAL A 661 12.05 28.53 22.03
CA VAL A 661 11.13 27.42 21.74
C VAL A 661 11.41 26.90 20.33
N PHE A 662 11.77 25.63 20.23
CA PHE A 662 11.99 24.94 18.95
C PHE A 662 10.75 24.15 18.58
N VAL A 663 10.28 24.32 17.35
CA VAL A 663 8.99 23.77 16.92
C VAL A 663 9.13 23.13 15.55
N GLY A 664 8.71 21.87 15.45
CA GLY A 664 8.56 21.19 14.18
C GLY A 664 7.19 21.51 13.58
N VAL A 665 7.17 22.03 12.36
CA VAL A 665 5.97 22.59 11.73
C VAL A 665 5.78 21.98 10.35
N GLY A 666 4.55 21.59 10.01
CA GLY A 666 4.17 20.89 8.77
C GLY A 666 3.97 19.39 8.98
N SER A 667 4.14 18.59 7.94
CA SER A 667 3.98 17.14 7.96
C SER A 667 5.28 16.37 7.81
N ALA A 668 5.19 15.05 7.94
CA ALA A 668 6.30 14.15 7.73
C ALA A 668 6.89 14.13 6.29
N ALA A 669 6.23 14.79 5.33
CA ALA A 669 6.68 14.89 3.93
C ALA A 669 6.97 16.33 3.44
N ALA A 670 6.69 17.35 4.26
CA ALA A 670 6.91 18.76 3.95
C ALA A 670 6.81 19.59 5.22
N GLY A 671 7.62 20.64 5.38
CA GLY A 671 7.56 21.52 6.54
C GLY A 671 8.93 22.04 6.93
N GLY A 672 9.26 21.98 8.22
CA GLY A 672 10.60 22.26 8.70
C GLY A 672 10.68 22.50 10.20
N LEU A 673 11.81 23.06 10.63
CA LEU A 673 12.06 23.48 12.00
C LEU A 673 12.04 25.01 12.09
N ILE A 674 11.38 25.53 13.11
CA ILE A 674 11.47 26.94 13.49
C ILE A 674 11.99 27.10 14.91
N ARG A 675 12.36 28.34 15.23
CA ARG A 675 12.64 28.81 16.58
C ARG A 675 11.81 30.07 16.88
N LEU A 676 11.12 30.09 18.00
CA LEU A 676 10.59 31.32 18.58
C LEU A 676 11.59 31.84 19.62
N ASP A 677 11.97 33.10 19.49
CA ASP A 677 12.78 33.78 20.52
C ASP A 677 11.91 34.25 21.70
N GLU A 678 12.55 34.88 22.69
CA GLU A 678 11.90 35.39 23.90
C GLU A 678 10.79 36.42 23.61
N GLN A 679 10.89 37.15 22.49
CA GLN A 679 9.88 38.12 22.06
C GLN A 679 8.74 37.46 21.27
N GLY A 680 8.80 36.15 21.04
CA GLY A 680 7.82 35.40 20.25
C GLY A 680 8.01 35.58 18.73
N LYS A 681 9.15 36.11 18.28
CA LYS A 681 9.44 36.24 16.85
C LYS A 681 9.87 34.89 16.28
N VAL A 682 9.28 34.54 15.14
CA VAL A 682 9.55 33.28 14.42
C VAL A 682 10.80 33.42 13.56
N HIS A 683 11.74 32.49 13.73
CA HIS A 683 12.94 32.32 12.91
C HIS A 683 12.91 30.94 12.24
N LEU A 684 13.06 30.88 10.93
CA LEU A 684 13.06 29.63 10.17
C LEU A 684 14.49 29.11 10.01
N PHE A 685 14.70 27.81 10.18
CA PHE A 685 15.94 27.16 9.78
C PHE A 685 15.85 26.73 8.31
N ASN A 686 16.65 27.36 7.46
CA ASN A 686 16.67 27.11 6.01
C ASN A 686 18.08 26.85 5.46
N GLU A 687 19.06 26.65 6.34
CA GLU A 687 20.44 26.40 5.96
C GLU A 687 20.62 25.00 5.35
N LEU A 688 21.75 24.79 4.67
CA LEU A 688 22.11 23.47 4.13
C LEU A 688 22.13 22.42 5.26
N GLN A 689 21.46 21.29 5.03
CA GLN A 689 21.25 20.19 6.00
C GLN A 689 20.29 20.49 7.16
N ALA A 690 19.67 21.66 7.23
CA ALA A 690 18.50 21.86 8.08
C ALA A 690 17.35 20.94 7.63
N PRO A 691 16.45 20.53 8.53
CA PRO A 691 15.29 19.71 8.18
C PRO A 691 14.33 20.48 7.28
N THR A 692 14.02 19.91 6.10
CA THR A 692 13.04 20.44 5.14
C THR A 692 11.65 19.83 5.29
N ASP A 693 11.50 18.89 6.22
CA ASP A 693 10.23 18.27 6.62
C ASP A 693 10.03 18.50 8.11
N ALA A 694 8.78 18.45 8.58
CA ALA A 694 8.49 18.65 9.99
C ALA A 694 9.18 17.58 10.86
N PRO A 695 10.02 17.99 11.82
CA PRO A 695 10.56 17.07 12.80
C PRO A 695 9.46 16.53 13.70
N THR A 696 9.46 15.22 13.89
CA THR A 696 8.51 14.53 14.77
C THR A 696 9.03 14.41 16.20
N HIS A 697 10.36 14.46 16.40
CA HIS A 697 10.98 14.42 17.72
C HIS A 697 12.11 15.45 17.78
N LEU A 698 12.12 16.21 18.87
CA LEU A 698 13.14 17.22 19.18
C LEU A 698 13.72 16.90 20.55
N VAL A 699 15.04 16.74 20.62
CA VAL A 699 15.74 16.50 21.89
C VAL A 699 16.86 17.52 22.03
N VAL A 700 16.73 18.38 23.04
CA VAL A 700 17.77 19.36 23.41
C VAL A 700 18.73 18.71 24.39
N THR A 701 20.03 18.82 24.10
CA THR A 701 21.13 18.43 24.99
C THR A 701 22.03 19.63 25.26
N ASP A 702 23.01 19.49 26.16
CA ASP A 702 23.97 20.54 26.46
C ASP A 702 24.87 20.91 25.26
N LYS A 703 25.07 19.97 24.31
CA LYS A 703 25.99 20.11 23.18
C LYS A 703 25.28 20.41 21.85
N GLU A 704 24.09 19.87 21.68
CA GLU A 704 23.36 19.91 20.42
C GLU A 704 21.84 19.81 20.57
N LEU A 705 21.12 20.25 19.54
CA LEU A 705 19.73 19.91 19.29
C LEU A 705 19.67 18.75 18.29
N LEU A 706 19.07 17.64 18.71
CA LEU A 706 18.80 16.49 17.86
C LEU A 706 17.39 16.63 17.29
N VAL A 707 17.29 16.50 15.97
CA VAL A 707 16.09 16.80 15.20
C VAL A 707 15.77 15.63 14.29
N ARG A 708 14.71 14.90 14.61
CA ARG A 708 14.35 13.68 13.89
C ARG A 708 13.21 13.91 12.91
N THR A 709 13.49 13.77 11.62
CA THR A 709 12.49 13.61 10.56
C THR A 709 12.21 12.12 10.33
N LEU A 710 11.25 11.73 9.49
CA LEU A 710 11.04 10.31 9.19
C LEU A 710 12.28 9.65 8.56
N ARG A 711 13.04 10.38 7.75
CA ARG A 711 14.12 9.84 6.92
C ARG A 711 15.47 9.87 7.60
N THR A 712 15.74 10.86 8.45
CA THR A 712 17.07 11.05 9.03
C THR A 712 17.01 11.81 10.35
N ILE A 713 18.15 11.93 11.01
CA ILE A 713 18.37 12.68 12.24
C ILE A 713 19.37 13.79 11.92
N HIS A 714 18.91 15.04 12.01
CA HIS A 714 19.71 16.23 11.87
C HIS A 714 20.22 16.65 13.24
N LYS A 715 21.43 17.19 13.28
CA LYS A 715 22.08 17.64 14.51
C LYS A 715 22.51 19.08 14.36
N TRP A 716 22.02 19.94 15.23
CA TRP A 716 22.46 21.33 15.32
C TRP A 716 23.41 21.50 16.50
N SER A 717 24.67 21.82 16.22
CA SER A 717 25.69 22.05 17.24
C SER A 717 25.56 23.46 17.81
N TRP A 718 25.52 23.57 19.15
CA TRP A 718 25.45 24.87 19.81
C TRP A 718 26.75 25.67 19.71
N GLU A 719 27.89 24.98 19.66
CA GLU A 719 29.23 25.57 19.60
C GLU A 719 29.54 26.08 18.19
N SER A 720 29.42 25.21 17.18
CA SER A 720 29.77 25.56 15.80
C SER A 720 28.64 26.28 15.05
N LYS A 721 27.41 26.28 15.60
CA LYS A 721 26.20 26.82 14.95
C LYS A 721 26.04 26.30 13.53
N SER A 722 26.21 24.99 13.37
CA SER A 722 26.13 24.30 12.08
C SER A 722 25.32 23.03 12.18
N TRP A 723 24.72 22.66 11.04
CA TRP A 723 24.01 21.41 10.86
C TRP A 723 24.96 20.29 10.45
N THR A 724 24.72 19.12 10.99
CA THR A 724 25.30 17.86 10.51
C THR A 724 24.21 16.81 10.40
N LEU A 725 24.37 15.87 9.47
CA LEU A 725 23.50 14.70 9.39
C LEU A 725 24.11 13.56 10.21
N HIS A 726 23.30 12.91 11.03
CA HIS A 726 23.71 11.67 11.66
C HIS A 726 23.69 10.55 10.61
N PRO A 727 24.75 9.74 10.48
CA PRO A 727 24.74 8.51 9.70
C PRO A 727 23.93 7.44 10.45
N ASP A 728 22.63 7.69 10.67
CA ASP A 728 21.72 6.63 11.11
C ASP A 728 21.51 5.74 9.89
N GLU A 729 21.83 4.44 9.95
CA GLU A 729 21.45 3.50 8.88
C GLU A 729 19.91 3.41 8.92
N PRO A 730 19.17 4.01 7.96
CA PRO A 730 17.73 3.86 7.94
C PRO A 730 17.42 2.38 7.82
N ASN A 731 16.39 1.90 8.53
CA ASN A 731 16.02 0.49 8.44
C ASN A 731 15.93 0.05 6.96
N ARG A 732 16.71 -0.96 6.56
CA ARG A 732 16.80 -1.44 5.16
C ARG A 732 15.45 -1.86 4.55
N LEU A 733 14.43 -2.09 5.39
CA LEU A 733 13.10 -2.52 4.98
C LEU A 733 12.07 -1.39 4.85
N VAL A 734 12.20 -0.30 5.61
CA VAL A 734 11.15 0.76 5.71
C VAL A 734 11.71 2.19 5.59
N ALA A 735 13.04 2.37 5.58
CA ALA A 735 13.72 3.66 5.47
C ALA A 735 13.28 4.73 6.50
N ILE A 736 12.99 4.31 7.74
CA ILE A 736 12.61 5.19 8.85
C ILE A 736 13.77 5.32 9.85
N SER A 737 14.06 6.53 10.30
CA SER A 737 15.07 6.85 11.32
C SER A 737 14.59 6.54 12.76
N SER A 738 15.55 6.36 13.67
CA SER A 738 15.29 6.06 15.08
C SER A 738 14.50 7.19 15.77
N ARG A 739 13.48 6.87 16.58
CA ARG A 739 12.81 7.88 17.44
C ARG A 739 13.73 8.25 18.59
N LEU A 740 13.66 9.50 19.05
CA LEU A 740 14.53 10.05 20.09
C LEU A 740 13.74 10.55 21.28
N PHE A 741 14.22 10.27 22.49
CA PHE A 741 13.59 10.67 23.74
C PHE A 741 14.64 11.25 24.69
N ALA A 742 14.31 12.37 25.34
CA ALA A 742 15.14 12.94 26.38
C ALA A 742 15.12 12.04 27.63
N GLY A 743 16.28 11.82 28.23
CA GLY A 743 16.44 11.16 29.53
C GLY A 743 17.29 12.02 30.48
N ARG A 744 17.23 11.73 31.78
CA ARG A 744 18.03 12.42 32.81
C ARG A 744 19.54 12.24 32.59
N ASN A 745 19.94 11.05 32.14
CA ASN A 745 21.36 10.67 31.97
C ASN A 745 21.77 10.54 30.49
N GLY A 746 21.11 11.27 29.59
CA GLY A 746 21.40 11.24 28.15
C GLY A 746 20.16 10.98 27.31
N VAL A 747 20.38 10.61 26.05
CA VAL A 747 19.31 10.44 25.06
C VAL A 747 19.00 8.95 24.87
N TRP A 748 17.71 8.63 24.85
CA TRP A 748 17.21 7.31 24.49
C TRP A 748 16.80 7.32 23.02
N ALA A 749 16.99 6.18 22.36
CA ALA A 749 16.51 5.98 21.01
C ALA A 749 15.74 4.66 20.89
N SER A 750 14.85 4.61 19.90
CA SER A 750 14.05 3.44 19.59
C SER A 750 14.00 3.23 18.08
N ASN A 751 14.25 1.99 17.64
CA ASN A 751 14.15 1.62 16.23
C ASN A 751 13.53 0.22 16.05
N TYR A 752 13.30 -0.17 14.80
CA TYR A 752 12.72 -1.48 14.48
C TYR A 752 13.65 -2.61 14.94
N GLY A 753 13.20 -3.40 15.92
CA GLY A 753 13.94 -4.53 16.48
C GLY A 753 14.89 -4.18 17.61
N ARG A 754 15.06 -2.89 17.96
CA ARG A 754 15.65 -2.44 19.22
C ARG A 754 14.77 -1.38 19.84
N GLU A 755 13.80 -1.85 20.61
CA GLU A 755 12.75 -1.05 21.25
C GLU A 755 13.35 0.07 22.09
N LEU A 756 14.42 -0.19 22.82
CA LEU A 756 15.13 0.80 23.60
C LEU A 756 16.64 0.61 23.50
N ILE A 757 17.35 1.69 23.17
CA ILE A 757 18.81 1.80 23.19
C ILE A 757 19.24 3.16 23.76
N ARG A 758 20.45 3.24 24.29
CA ARG A 758 21.11 4.51 24.54
C ARG A 758 21.67 5.07 23.24
N TRP A 759 21.29 6.29 22.92
CA TRP A 759 21.76 7.02 21.75
C TRP A 759 23.28 7.21 21.81
N ASN A 760 23.97 6.90 20.71
CA ASN A 760 25.45 6.96 20.58
C ASN A 760 26.24 6.15 21.62
N ALA A 761 25.61 5.21 22.32
CA ALA A 761 26.32 4.25 23.15
C ALA A 761 26.81 3.07 22.28
N ASP A 762 27.93 2.47 22.70
CA ASP A 762 28.46 1.27 22.05
C ASP A 762 27.53 0.06 22.20
N GLU A 763 27.83 -1.00 21.44
CA GLU A 763 27.02 -2.23 21.48
C GLU A 763 27.07 -2.90 22.85
N GLN A 764 28.21 -2.82 23.57
CA GLN A 764 28.39 -3.42 24.88
C GLN A 764 27.47 -2.78 25.94
N ALA A 765 27.38 -1.44 25.96
CA ALA A 765 26.48 -0.69 26.81
C ALA A 765 25.01 -0.97 26.47
N ASN A 766 24.71 -1.27 25.21
CA ASN A 766 23.36 -1.58 24.76
C ASN A 766 22.95 -3.05 24.96
N GLN A 767 23.89 -3.98 25.22
CA GLN A 767 23.55 -5.38 25.53
C GLN A 767 22.61 -5.51 26.73
N LEU A 768 22.68 -4.59 27.69
CA LEU A 768 21.79 -4.56 28.86
C LEU A 768 20.31 -4.47 28.48
N PHE A 769 19.98 -3.84 27.34
CA PHE A 769 18.60 -3.64 26.87
C PHE A 769 18.13 -4.74 25.93
N LYS A 770 18.97 -5.72 25.61
CA LYS A 770 18.62 -6.85 24.73
C LYS A 770 17.33 -7.59 25.13
N PRO A 771 16.98 -7.77 26.43
CA PRO A 771 15.70 -8.36 26.81
C PRO A 771 14.46 -7.56 26.38
N ALA A 772 14.62 -6.25 26.13
CA ALA A 772 13.56 -5.41 25.58
C ALA A 772 13.46 -5.50 24.05
N TRP A 773 14.44 -6.12 23.38
CA TRP A 773 14.46 -6.25 21.93
C TRP A 773 13.52 -7.37 21.49
N TYR A 774 12.44 -7.02 20.78
CA TYR A 774 11.51 -8.00 20.27
C TYR A 774 12.14 -8.77 19.11
N PHE A 775 12.30 -10.08 19.29
CA PHE A 775 12.74 -11.00 18.24
C PHE A 775 11.58 -11.93 17.88
N ALA A 776 10.82 -11.60 16.83
CA ALA A 776 10.02 -12.60 16.12
C ALA A 776 10.80 -13.05 14.86
N PRO A 777 11.32 -14.30 14.83
CA PRO A 777 12.11 -14.78 13.69
C PRO A 777 11.33 -14.82 12.37
N THR A 778 10.00 -14.71 12.39
CA THR A 778 9.13 -14.78 11.21
C THR A 778 8.29 -13.53 10.95
N ILE A 779 8.11 -12.64 11.93
CA ILE A 779 7.30 -11.42 11.80
C ILE A 779 8.21 -10.21 12.03
N LYS A 780 8.56 -9.53 10.93
CA LYS A 780 9.41 -8.32 10.91
C LYS A 780 8.67 -7.06 11.42
N ALA A 781 7.82 -7.19 12.44
CA ALA A 781 7.05 -6.07 13.00
C ALA A 781 7.67 -5.62 14.33
N GLY A 782 8.20 -4.40 14.38
CA GLY A 782 8.83 -3.82 15.57
C GLY A 782 7.84 -3.04 16.42
N TYR A 783 7.98 -3.11 17.74
CA TYR A 783 7.20 -2.31 18.68
C TYR A 783 7.57 -0.81 18.55
N LEU A 784 6.57 0.07 18.45
CA LEU A 784 6.81 1.51 18.32
C LEU A 784 6.73 2.18 19.70
N VAL A 785 7.87 2.57 20.26
CA VAL A 785 7.93 3.37 21.49
C VAL A 785 7.40 4.77 21.22
N ASN A 786 6.45 5.22 22.04
CA ASN A 786 5.88 6.56 22.00
C ASN A 786 6.36 7.43 23.17
N PHE A 787 6.77 6.83 24.29
CA PHE A 787 7.36 7.58 25.41
C PHE A 787 8.45 6.77 26.13
N VAL A 788 9.36 7.49 26.78
CA VAL A 788 10.38 6.95 27.69
C VAL A 788 10.42 7.86 28.91
N ALA A 789 10.37 7.27 30.11
CA ALA A 789 10.34 7.97 31.38
C ALA A 789 11.29 7.30 32.38
N GLN A 790 12.27 8.06 32.89
CA GLN A 790 13.22 7.58 33.89
C GLN A 790 12.76 7.92 35.30
N HIS A 791 12.87 6.96 36.23
CA HIS A 791 12.56 7.14 37.64
C HIS A 791 13.51 6.29 38.50
N GLY A 792 14.32 6.93 39.33
CA GLY A 792 15.38 6.25 40.09
C GLY A 792 16.35 5.48 39.18
N ASP A 793 16.58 4.22 39.51
CA ASP A 793 17.40 3.28 38.74
C ASP A 793 16.61 2.56 37.63
N GLU A 794 15.44 3.05 37.25
CA GLU A 794 14.56 2.39 36.27
C GLU A 794 14.25 3.26 35.06
N VAL A 795 14.00 2.59 33.94
CA VAL A 795 13.45 3.19 32.72
C VAL A 795 12.14 2.50 32.40
N TRP A 796 11.09 3.29 32.32
CA TRP A 796 9.76 2.88 31.90
C TRP A 796 9.52 3.39 30.49
N PHE A 797 8.98 2.55 29.62
CA PHE A 797 8.69 2.94 28.26
C PHE A 797 7.47 2.21 27.75
N GLY A 798 6.75 2.87 26.86
CA GLY A 798 5.51 2.37 26.34
C GLY A 798 5.20 2.94 24.95
N GLY A 799 4.16 2.42 24.32
CA GLY A 799 4.00 2.57 22.89
C GLY A 799 2.87 1.72 22.31
N THR A 800 2.97 1.39 21.03
CA THR A 800 1.99 0.55 20.34
C THR A 800 2.63 -0.79 20.01
N ALA A 801 2.19 -1.84 20.70
CA ALA A 801 2.54 -3.21 20.36
C ALA A 801 1.79 -3.67 19.11
N TRP A 802 2.44 -4.51 18.31
CA TRP A 802 1.77 -5.24 17.21
C TRP A 802 1.15 -6.54 17.70
N SER A 803 1.58 -7.08 18.86
CA SER A 803 1.00 -8.28 19.47
C SER A 803 -0.06 -7.90 20.49
N ASP A 804 -1.31 -8.03 20.07
CA ASP A 804 -2.51 -7.75 20.82
C ASP A 804 -2.72 -8.75 21.98
N PHE A 805 -3.38 -8.31 23.05
CA PHE A 805 -3.75 -9.08 24.27
C PHE A 805 -2.65 -9.50 25.27
N ILE A 806 -1.49 -9.99 24.84
CA ILE A 806 -0.44 -10.53 25.76
C ILE A 806 0.49 -9.46 26.34
N SER A 807 0.20 -8.18 26.11
CA SER A 807 0.97 -7.04 26.57
C SER A 807 0.05 -5.85 26.77
N SER A 808 0.27 -5.12 27.86
CA SER A 808 -0.33 -3.81 28.08
C SER A 808 0.43 -2.69 27.35
N SER A 809 1.39 -3.04 26.49
CA SER A 809 2.29 -2.10 25.81
C SER A 809 3.10 -1.19 26.74
N LEU A 810 3.33 -1.63 27.98
CA LEU A 810 4.21 -0.99 28.96
C LEU A 810 5.34 -1.95 29.36
N TYR A 811 6.53 -1.40 29.49
CA TYR A 811 7.72 -2.13 29.90
C TYR A 811 8.55 -1.34 30.90
N ARG A 812 9.34 -2.07 31.69
CA ARG A 812 10.29 -1.53 32.66
C ARG A 812 11.62 -2.25 32.57
N ILE A 813 12.72 -1.50 32.64
CA ILE A 813 14.09 -2.02 32.76
C ILE A 813 14.77 -1.39 33.96
N HIS A 814 15.39 -2.22 34.79
CA HIS A 814 16.29 -1.75 35.85
C HIS A 814 17.70 -1.52 35.29
N LEU A 815 18.20 -0.29 35.38
CA LEU A 815 19.43 0.20 34.74
C LEU A 815 20.72 -0.44 35.23
N LYS A 816 20.73 -1.01 36.44
CA LYS A 816 21.93 -1.66 36.99
C LYS A 816 21.98 -3.16 36.70
N THR A 817 20.82 -3.82 36.64
CA THR A 817 20.73 -5.28 36.56
C THR A 817 20.27 -5.77 35.19
N GLY A 818 19.68 -4.90 34.36
CA GLY A 818 19.07 -5.27 33.10
C GLY A 818 17.76 -6.05 33.28
N ALA A 819 17.24 -6.14 34.51
CA ALA A 819 15.99 -6.83 34.78
C ALA A 819 14.85 -6.18 33.99
N PHE A 820 14.25 -6.96 33.09
CA PHE A 820 13.18 -6.52 32.21
C PHE A 820 11.84 -7.06 32.69
N HIS A 821 10.84 -6.19 32.70
CA HIS A 821 9.46 -6.53 33.04
C HIS A 821 8.51 -6.07 31.94
N LYS A 822 7.62 -6.96 31.52
CA LYS A 822 6.53 -6.71 30.58
C LYS A 822 5.21 -6.77 31.32
N PHE A 823 4.46 -5.67 31.29
CA PHE A 823 3.15 -5.62 31.93
C PHE A 823 2.07 -6.18 31.01
N THR A 824 1.05 -6.75 31.63
CA THR A 824 -0.06 -7.49 31.02
C THR A 824 -1.38 -7.15 31.73
N PRO A 825 -2.55 -7.59 31.22
CA PRO A 825 -3.80 -7.44 31.95
C PRO A 825 -3.79 -8.08 33.35
N ALA A 826 -2.99 -9.13 33.56
CA ALA A 826 -2.84 -9.78 34.86
C ALA A 826 -2.15 -8.88 35.92
N ASP A 827 -1.52 -7.78 35.49
CA ASP A 827 -0.92 -6.77 36.37
C ASP A 827 -1.89 -5.62 36.69
N GLY A 828 -3.15 -5.70 36.22
CA GLY A 828 -4.22 -4.74 36.51
C GLY A 828 -4.61 -3.84 35.33
N PHE A 829 -3.99 -4.00 34.17
CA PHE A 829 -4.41 -3.29 32.95
C PHE A 829 -5.73 -3.87 32.41
N GLU A 830 -6.54 -3.02 31.76
CA GLU A 830 -7.82 -3.43 31.21
C GLU A 830 -7.66 -4.48 30.11
N THR A 831 -8.48 -5.53 30.15
CA THR A 831 -8.41 -6.59 29.14
C THR A 831 -9.02 -6.10 27.83
N THR A 832 -8.20 -5.91 26.79
CA THR A 832 -8.65 -5.40 25.49
C THR A 832 -7.94 -6.10 24.34
N HIS A 833 -8.48 -5.94 23.13
CA HIS A 833 -7.84 -6.43 21.93
C HIS A 833 -6.53 -5.66 21.68
N VAL A 834 -6.56 -4.32 21.68
CA VAL A 834 -5.41 -3.49 21.30
C VAL A 834 -4.98 -2.57 22.46
N HIS A 835 -3.74 -2.77 22.92
CA HIS A 835 -3.09 -1.89 23.89
C HIS A 835 -2.19 -0.89 23.16
N GLY A 836 -2.49 0.40 23.30
CA GLY A 836 -1.63 1.48 22.84
C GLY A 836 -1.41 2.48 23.96
N ILE A 837 -0.18 2.94 24.12
CA ILE A 837 0.15 4.07 25.00
C ILE A 837 0.72 5.17 24.13
N SER A 838 0.06 6.33 24.15
CA SER A 838 0.42 7.49 23.33
C SER A 838 1.45 8.37 24.01
N ASP A 839 1.39 8.49 25.34
CA ASP A 839 2.31 9.29 26.14
C ASP A 839 2.35 8.78 27.59
N GLY A 840 3.38 9.17 28.34
CA GLY A 840 3.54 8.78 29.73
C GLY A 840 4.55 9.65 30.48
N LEU A 841 4.24 10.00 31.73
CA LEU A 841 5.11 10.81 32.59
C LEU A 841 4.97 10.46 34.07
N TRP A 842 5.98 10.81 34.86
CA TRP A 842 5.94 10.70 36.32
C TRP A 842 5.41 11.99 36.96
N LEU A 843 4.51 11.84 37.92
CA LEU A 843 4.07 12.90 38.82
C LEU A 843 4.18 12.38 40.26
N GLY A 844 5.20 12.86 40.98
CA GLY A 844 5.61 12.28 42.25
C GLY A 844 6.13 10.85 42.08
N ASP A 845 5.55 9.93 42.83
CA ASP A 845 5.79 8.47 42.85
C ASP A 845 4.81 7.67 41.98
N ARG A 846 4.03 8.36 41.12
CA ARG A 846 3.01 7.76 40.27
C ARG A 846 3.34 7.97 38.78
N LEU A 847 3.26 6.90 38.00
CA LEU A 847 3.40 6.93 36.55
C LEU A 847 2.02 7.09 35.91
N TRP A 848 1.82 8.15 35.16
CA TRP A 848 0.58 8.46 34.46
C TRP A 848 0.71 8.13 32.98
N LEU A 849 -0.27 7.42 32.43
CA LEU A 849 -0.23 6.88 31.08
C LEU A 849 -1.48 7.25 30.29
N ALA A 850 -1.28 7.74 29.07
CA ALA A 850 -2.32 8.01 28.10
C ALA A 850 -2.57 6.75 27.24
N THR A 851 -3.46 5.87 27.70
CA THR A 851 -3.71 4.58 27.03
C THR A 851 -4.90 4.63 26.07
N SER A 852 -5.01 3.64 25.17
CA SER A 852 -6.15 3.46 24.27
C SER A 852 -7.48 3.24 25.01
N GLN A 853 -7.43 2.78 26.25
CA GLN A 853 -8.61 2.58 27.11
C GLN A 853 -8.90 3.79 28.02
N GLY A 854 -7.98 4.76 28.10
CA GLY A 854 -8.12 5.99 28.87
C GLY A 854 -6.88 6.32 29.70
N LEU A 855 -6.95 7.42 30.43
CA LEU A 855 -5.92 7.80 31.39
C LEU A 855 -5.87 6.78 32.52
N CYS A 856 -4.71 6.19 32.77
CA CYS A 856 -4.49 5.38 33.95
C CYS A 856 -3.28 5.85 34.75
N VAL A 857 -3.30 5.57 36.04
CA VAL A 857 -2.19 5.74 36.95
C VAL A 857 -1.66 4.37 37.36
N VAL A 858 -0.34 4.23 37.30
CA VAL A 858 0.42 3.06 37.72
C VAL A 858 1.20 3.45 38.97
N THR A 859 0.92 2.76 40.06
CA THR A 859 1.57 2.95 41.37
C THR A 859 2.44 1.74 41.66
N PRO A 860 3.78 1.88 41.73
CA PRO A 860 4.66 0.81 42.21
C PRO A 860 4.27 0.40 43.64
N ARG A 861 4.33 -0.89 43.94
CA ARG A 861 4.08 -1.42 45.29
C ARG A 861 5.36 -1.45 46.10
N ASP A 862 5.35 -0.84 47.29
CA ASP A 862 6.48 -0.91 48.21
C ASP A 862 6.71 -2.34 48.73
N GLY A 863 7.96 -2.78 48.79
CA GLY A 863 8.38 -3.96 49.57
C GLY A 863 8.47 -5.31 48.84
N LEU A 864 8.24 -5.38 47.53
CA LEU A 864 8.55 -6.59 46.75
C LEU A 864 9.85 -6.38 45.97
N PRO A 865 10.93 -7.16 46.19
CA PRO A 865 12.12 -7.05 45.36
C PRO A 865 11.73 -7.31 43.90
N PRO A 866 12.30 -6.58 42.92
CA PRO A 866 12.05 -6.83 41.51
C PRO A 866 12.52 -8.25 41.18
N LYS A 867 11.59 -9.20 41.16
CA LYS A 867 11.92 -10.56 40.76
C LYS A 867 12.14 -10.56 39.26
N VAL A 868 13.40 -10.76 38.90
CA VAL A 868 13.86 -10.99 37.54
C VAL A 868 13.07 -12.18 36.99
N ARG A 869 12.12 -11.92 36.09
CA ARG A 869 11.62 -12.99 35.24
C ARG A 869 12.68 -13.16 34.16
N VAL A 870 13.56 -14.15 34.37
CA VAL A 870 14.35 -14.70 33.27
C VAL A 870 13.31 -15.27 32.31
N VAL A 871 12.97 -14.52 31.27
CA VAL A 871 12.38 -15.14 30.09
C VAL A 871 13.43 -16.14 29.66
N PRO A 872 13.16 -17.46 29.65
CA PRO A 872 14.13 -18.39 29.13
C PRO A 872 14.41 -17.92 27.71
N THR A 873 15.63 -17.47 27.45
CA THR A 873 16.17 -17.47 26.10
C THR A 873 15.99 -18.90 25.65
N ARG A 874 14.96 -19.13 24.83
CA ARG A 874 14.86 -20.37 24.09
C ARG A 874 16.06 -20.32 23.16
N GLU A 875 17.15 -20.95 23.58
CA GLU A 875 18.13 -21.47 22.64
C GLU A 875 17.30 -22.38 21.72
N MET A 876 16.94 -21.86 20.55
CA MET A 876 16.60 -22.72 19.44
C MET A 876 17.89 -22.96 18.68
N PRO A 877 18.14 -24.21 18.25
CA PRO A 877 19.34 -24.56 17.49
C PRO A 877 19.50 -23.73 16.21
#